data_AF-A0A8H6L186-F1
#
_entry.id   AF-A0A8H6L186-F1
#
_cell.length_a   1.000
_cell.length_b   1.000
_cell.length_c   1.000
_cell.angle_alpha   90.00
_cell.angle_beta   90.00
_cell.angle_gamma   90.00
#
_symmetry.space_group_name_H-M   'P 1'
#
loop_
_entity.id
_entity.type
_entity.pdbx_description
1 polymer ?
#
loop_
_entity_poly.entity_id
_entity_poly.type
_entity_poly.pdbx_seq_one_letter_code
_entity_poly.pdbx_strand_id
1 'polypeptide(L)'
;MSDNGDVLGHFNQSSPHEWSIPTHHKFPLKKIPEPLQIDSIPPYESSSDQAELEAQTPTAHKPTLKGVGKSDCEVKIVSISECESEIPPEAFADKNSLWTSDAMQDIFANARTLTPTNGDSYSVLGSRAAQARKAHRRPFLARRGNSSAPRLARQPTRPTGPSKYVSGATIRRLTSDKWAVRKQAFSGGKQDGSRLLKQIQKQLIFSATCRTSHMNATISTPEIYGLKVPRAGEESNIIVDMEYIPFHDVAFIMLEQDKAVNEWLINAAISVVDYELTNSSSVPLKEVMPEFHKKADSIKKAMTKSHLLSEEEIKNTSEQIDALLQHYDGLPDLHIPVGTCHGDLTLQNMLVDPINRELCVFDFLDCFVESPLQDLAKLLQDVRHQWFFTQVEIPDGKEARAVATLAFFYDKIRSDYEFYEFWEALALFEFMCLARILPYMTNDREKHCILHGLQRIGEDLKSLNTPLVESSSDSYDSEPENFDAIPNDKTTVIVPALGPDLAQVFFDGQTKLLTVNPNGRPLIVDCVSSLGTDKVSRIIIAVPKSLILQHCDSPAAFEKLFDALGPDKRSKLEFFYSEQKTRDVIDTVTAVVQERNVSGSIFVKDANNNFAHSVDAGNYTAFLSIVKEENPIRSSNPRSHHRSYSKGDLRPLQKRDLRPDLIDATKKSYVSFSYDNIVSNISHASFVSSQFCCGGYGFLSASDFLASAERLRTALQAADIELSPGKSGLKIIDVIWEMICQGHLFFGAKVSEYDDWGSLAAWTAYKGTYTTHWVDMAHLERVLQRPDPSAGLQDILDNPRRSIIFYTSKGEAHVGQVRETVERVGGGATGKRLQMLHSIVSPHLMGVESDLRDLGL
;
A
#
# COMPACT_ATOMS: atom_id res chain seq x y z
N MET A 1 -47.00 -45.04 11.87
CA MET A 1 -47.08 -44.04 12.94
C MET A 1 -46.79 -42.67 12.31
N SER A 2 -47.66 -42.00 11.55
CA SER A 2 -49.15 -41.98 11.54
C SER A 2 -49.72 -41.74 12.94
N ASP A 3 -50.50 -40.68 13.19
CA ASP A 3 -51.73 -40.29 12.48
C ASP A 3 -51.77 -38.77 12.17
N ASN A 4 -52.41 -38.20 11.14
CA ASN A 4 -53.61 -38.49 10.30
C ASN A 4 -54.94 -37.81 10.72
N GLY A 5 -55.57 -37.16 9.73
CA GLY A 5 -57.00 -36.78 9.66
C GLY A 5 -57.31 -35.28 9.84
N ASP A 6 -58.37 -34.67 9.27
CA ASP A 6 -59.29 -35.00 8.15
C ASP A 6 -60.30 -33.81 7.98
N VAL A 7 -61.04 -33.52 6.87
CA VAL A 7 -61.11 -34.03 5.48
C VAL A 7 -61.85 -33.01 4.56
N LEU A 8 -61.58 -33.02 3.23
CA LEU A 8 -62.38 -32.55 2.05
C LEU A 8 -63.30 -31.28 2.07
N GLY A 9 -63.27 -30.51 0.96
CA GLY A 9 -64.32 -29.53 0.58
C GLY A 9 -64.14 -28.90 -0.82
N HIS A 10 -65.05 -29.17 -1.77
CA HIS A 10 -64.92 -28.87 -3.21
C HIS A 10 -65.61 -27.55 -3.68
N PHE A 11 -65.17 -27.05 -4.87
CA PHE A 11 -65.81 -26.04 -5.77
C PHE A 11 -65.97 -24.60 -5.20
N ASN A 12 -65.61 -23.51 -5.91
CA ASN A 12 -66.10 -23.15 -7.26
C ASN A 12 -65.25 -22.03 -7.96
N GLN A 13 -65.65 -21.65 -9.18
CA GLN A 13 -64.99 -20.67 -10.08
C GLN A 13 -65.06 -19.20 -9.63
N SER A 14 -64.02 -18.39 -9.93
CA SER A 14 -64.12 -17.06 -10.60
C SER A 14 -62.76 -16.30 -10.60
N SER A 15 -62.61 -15.35 -11.53
CA SER A 15 -61.40 -14.51 -11.71
C SER A 15 -61.60 -13.07 -11.15
N PRO A 16 -60.72 -12.11 -11.47
CA PRO A 16 -59.79 -11.49 -10.53
C PRO A 16 -60.28 -10.15 -9.96
N HIS A 17 -59.68 -9.66 -8.86
CA HIS A 17 -59.78 -8.24 -8.50
C HIS A 17 -58.49 -7.63 -7.95
N GLU A 18 -58.31 -6.37 -8.36
CA GLU A 18 -57.29 -5.42 -8.00
C GLU A 18 -57.17 -5.19 -6.48
N TRP A 19 -56.00 -4.74 -6.03
CA TRP A 19 -55.82 -4.19 -4.69
C TRP A 19 -55.65 -2.67 -4.76
N SER A 20 -56.41 -1.98 -3.91
CA SER A 20 -56.65 -0.55 -3.95
C SER A 20 -55.88 0.25 -2.90
N ILE A 21 -55.74 1.55 -3.18
CA ILE A 21 -55.07 2.58 -2.37
C ILE A 21 -55.81 2.88 -1.06
N PRO A 22 -55.07 3.29 0.00
CA PRO A 22 -55.59 4.23 1.00
C PRO A 22 -54.79 5.55 1.08
N THR A 23 -55.49 6.65 0.84
CA THR A 23 -55.16 8.03 1.27
C THR A 23 -55.56 8.21 2.77
N HIS A 24 -55.18 9.21 3.57
CA HIS A 24 -54.47 10.50 3.45
C HIS A 24 -54.06 10.96 4.88
N HIS A 25 -52.97 11.73 5.07
CA HIS A 25 -53.03 13.00 5.85
C HIS A 25 -51.73 13.86 5.85
N LYS A 26 -51.84 15.02 5.19
CA LYS A 26 -51.26 16.37 5.45
C LYS A 26 -49.89 16.54 6.16
N PHE A 27 -48.98 17.22 5.45
CA PHE A 27 -47.99 18.17 6.00
C PHE A 27 -48.02 19.50 5.19
N PRO A 28 -47.54 20.64 5.73
CA PRO A 28 -47.86 21.97 5.19
C PRO A 28 -46.80 22.56 4.21
N LEU A 29 -47.27 23.40 3.29
CA LEU A 29 -46.47 24.14 2.31
C LEU A 29 -45.81 25.40 2.91
N LYS A 30 -44.56 25.68 2.53
CA LYS A 30 -43.93 27.02 2.67
C LYS A 30 -43.16 27.45 1.40
N LYS A 31 -43.78 28.43 0.73
CA LYS A 31 -43.27 29.51 -0.15
C LYS A 31 -41.88 29.40 -0.83
N ILE A 32 -41.94 29.55 -2.15
CA ILE A 32 -40.87 30.02 -3.05
C ILE A 32 -40.66 31.54 -2.88
N PRO A 33 -39.42 32.06 -3.01
CA PRO A 33 -39.14 33.46 -3.37
C PRO A 33 -38.68 33.61 -4.84
N GLU A 34 -39.01 34.76 -5.43
CA GLU A 34 -38.72 35.19 -6.81
C GLU A 34 -37.26 35.68 -7.02
N PRO A 35 -36.80 35.86 -8.28
CA PRO A 35 -35.41 36.22 -8.58
C PRO A 35 -35.11 37.70 -8.29
N LEU A 36 -33.87 37.99 -7.86
CA LEU A 36 -33.36 39.34 -7.64
C LEU A 36 -32.28 39.75 -8.64
N GLN A 37 -32.20 41.06 -8.85
CA GLN A 37 -31.61 41.70 -10.03
C GLN A 37 -30.08 41.76 -10.02
N ILE A 38 -29.52 41.88 -11.22
CA ILE A 38 -28.13 42.28 -11.46
C ILE A 38 -28.07 43.80 -11.41
N ASP A 39 -27.35 44.37 -10.43
CA ASP A 39 -27.02 45.80 -10.40
C ASP A 39 -25.50 46.04 -10.56
N SER A 40 -25.21 46.97 -11.47
CA SER A 40 -23.99 47.76 -11.71
C SER A 40 -22.68 47.45 -10.94
N ILE A 41 -21.64 47.17 -11.73
CA ILE A 41 -20.22 47.23 -11.34
C ILE A 41 -19.81 48.71 -11.11
N PRO A 42 -19.24 49.08 -9.94
CA PRO A 42 -18.57 50.37 -9.75
C PRO A 42 -17.13 50.35 -10.29
N PRO A 43 -16.54 51.51 -10.64
CA PRO A 43 -15.28 51.57 -11.37
C PRO A 43 -14.04 51.26 -10.51
N TYR A 44 -12.97 50.88 -11.21
CA TYR A 44 -11.64 50.60 -10.68
C TYR A 44 -11.00 51.87 -10.11
N GLU A 45 -10.85 51.97 -8.78
CA GLU A 45 -9.97 52.96 -8.14
C GLU A 45 -8.73 52.28 -7.58
N SER A 46 -7.57 52.85 -7.90
CA SER A 46 -6.27 52.38 -7.44
C SER A 46 -5.91 53.01 -6.10
N SER A 47 -5.91 52.23 -5.02
CA SER A 47 -5.23 52.59 -3.77
C SER A 47 -4.13 51.58 -3.45
N SER A 48 -2.91 52.09 -3.34
CA SER A 48 -1.75 51.35 -2.88
C SER A 48 -1.80 51.21 -1.35
N ASP A 49 -1.96 49.99 -0.84
CA ASP A 49 -1.62 49.67 0.53
C ASP A 49 -0.78 48.39 0.58
N GLN A 50 0.37 48.49 1.24
CA GLN A 50 1.27 47.37 1.45
C GLN A 50 0.73 46.51 2.59
N ALA A 51 -0.01 45.45 2.26
CA ALA A 51 -0.34 44.42 3.24
C ALA A 51 0.94 43.67 3.62
N GLU A 52 1.30 43.74 4.90
CA GLU A 52 2.46 43.04 5.46
C GLU A 52 2.31 41.53 5.28
N LEU A 53 3.41 40.87 4.93
CA LEU A 53 3.45 39.42 4.78
C LEU A 53 3.49 38.79 6.18
N GLU A 54 2.33 38.62 6.82
CA GLU A 54 2.24 37.86 8.08
C GLU A 54 2.80 36.45 7.84
N ALA A 55 3.98 36.20 8.42
CA ALA A 55 4.62 34.90 8.34
C ALA A 55 3.73 33.87 9.02
N GLN A 56 3.21 32.91 8.24
CA GLN A 56 2.46 31.78 8.78
C GLN A 56 3.30 31.08 9.86
N THR A 57 2.89 31.23 11.11
CA THR A 57 3.51 30.55 12.25
C THR A 57 3.44 29.05 11.98
N PRO A 58 4.56 28.30 11.96
CA PRO A 58 4.53 26.88 11.67
C PRO A 58 3.68 26.16 12.71
N THR A 59 2.52 25.66 12.29
CA THR A 59 1.62 24.90 13.14
C THR A 59 2.28 23.60 13.53
N ALA A 60 2.36 23.33 14.84
CA ALA A 60 2.93 22.08 15.33
C ALA A 60 2.11 20.88 14.80
N HIS A 61 2.81 19.83 14.37
CA HIS A 61 2.20 18.59 13.93
C HIS A 61 1.36 17.99 15.08
N LYS A 62 0.08 17.69 14.81
CA LYS A 62 -0.80 17.07 15.82
C LYS A 62 -0.24 15.69 16.19
N PRO A 63 0.05 15.39 17.46
CA PRO A 63 0.51 14.06 17.84
C PRO A 63 -0.53 12.99 17.48
N THR A 64 -0.07 11.80 17.09
CA THR A 64 -0.90 10.61 16.88
C THR A 64 -1.39 10.08 18.24
N LEU A 65 -2.31 10.80 18.87
CA LEU A 65 -2.82 10.51 20.20
C LEU A 65 -3.59 9.18 20.21
N LYS A 66 -3.33 8.33 21.23
CA LYS A 66 -4.19 7.19 21.56
C LYS A 66 -5.65 7.69 21.66
N GLY A 67 -6.57 6.98 21.01
CA GLY A 67 -7.95 7.43 20.82
C GLY A 67 -8.63 7.97 22.09
N VAL A 68 -9.38 9.05 21.93
CA VAL A 68 -10.04 9.80 23.02
C VAL A 68 -10.80 8.83 23.95
N GLY A 69 -10.36 8.75 25.22
CA GLY A 69 -10.97 7.92 26.25
C GLY A 69 -10.18 6.68 26.72
N LYS A 70 -9.04 6.34 26.08
CA LYS A 70 -8.19 5.19 26.51
C LYS A 70 -7.12 5.51 27.56
N SER A 71 -6.85 6.79 27.82
CA SER A 71 -5.81 7.26 28.75
C SER A 71 -6.42 8.25 29.75
N ASP A 72 -6.20 8.02 31.06
CA ASP A 72 -6.53 9.01 32.11
C ASP A 72 -5.50 10.17 32.15
N CYS A 73 -4.43 10.09 31.36
CA CYS A 73 -3.47 11.18 31.17
C CYS A 73 -3.86 12.02 29.95
N GLU A 74 -3.91 13.33 30.12
CA GLU A 74 -3.95 14.30 29.02
C GLU A 74 -2.54 14.50 28.42
N VAL A 75 -2.45 14.67 27.10
CA VAL A 75 -1.18 14.92 26.40
C VAL A 75 -1.31 16.17 25.52
N LYS A 76 -0.38 17.11 25.67
CA LYS A 76 -0.35 18.40 24.96
C LYS A 76 1.04 18.74 24.46
N ILE A 77 1.13 19.52 23.38
CA ILE A 77 2.37 20.21 22.99
C ILE A 77 2.42 21.53 23.76
N VAL A 78 3.56 21.84 24.37
CA VAL A 78 3.83 23.08 25.13
C VAL A 78 5.14 23.72 24.67
N SER A 79 5.35 25.01 24.96
CA SER A 79 6.65 25.64 24.74
C SER A 79 7.71 25.06 25.69
N ILE A 80 8.97 24.97 25.26
CA ILE A 80 10.09 24.64 26.16
C ILE A 80 10.19 25.64 27.32
N SER A 81 9.82 26.90 27.10
CA SER A 81 9.77 27.93 28.16
C SER A 81 8.68 27.71 29.22
N GLU A 82 7.73 26.81 28.97
CA GLU A 82 6.64 26.45 29.89
C GLU A 82 6.89 25.14 30.62
N CYS A 83 7.98 24.43 30.29
CA CYS A 83 8.32 23.15 30.90
C CYS A 83 8.75 23.30 32.36
N GLU A 84 8.36 22.32 33.18
CA GLU A 84 9.02 22.08 34.46
C GLU A 84 10.51 21.77 34.17
N SER A 85 11.43 22.24 35.02
CA SER A 85 12.89 22.11 34.83
C SER A 85 13.57 21.25 35.90
N GLU A 86 12.81 20.80 36.90
CA GLU A 86 13.29 19.97 37.99
C GLU A 86 12.73 18.55 37.88
N ILE A 87 13.52 17.57 38.29
CA ILE A 87 13.12 16.17 38.46
C ILE A 87 13.46 15.80 39.89
N PRO A 88 12.49 15.74 40.83
CA PRO A 88 12.75 15.46 42.24
C PRO A 88 13.22 14.00 42.45
N PRO A 89 14.46 13.73 42.90
CA PRO A 89 14.97 12.37 43.06
C PRO A 89 14.14 11.51 44.03
N GLU A 90 13.58 12.14 45.06
CA GLU A 90 12.71 11.52 46.06
C GLU A 90 11.41 10.94 45.48
N ALA A 91 10.95 11.40 44.31
CA ALA A 91 9.78 10.83 43.62
C ALA A 91 10.00 9.39 43.11
N PHE A 92 11.25 8.93 43.08
CA PHE A 92 11.65 7.62 42.58
C PHE A 92 12.31 6.73 43.65
N ALA A 93 12.25 7.15 44.93
CA ALA A 93 12.89 6.46 46.05
C ALA A 93 12.03 5.27 46.56
N ASP A 94 12.00 4.17 45.81
CA ASP A 94 11.40 2.89 46.25
C ASP A 94 12.44 1.99 46.95
N LYS A 95 12.04 1.35 48.06
CA LYS A 95 12.85 0.36 48.80
C LYS A 95 13.06 -0.94 48.05
N ASN A 96 12.21 -1.23 47.06
CA ASN A 96 12.31 -2.43 46.22
C ASN A 96 12.98 -2.16 44.86
N SER A 97 13.53 -0.95 44.65
CA SER A 97 14.31 -0.61 43.46
C SER A 97 15.57 -1.49 43.35
N LEU A 98 15.79 -2.10 42.19
CA LEU A 98 17.07 -2.75 41.82
C LEU A 98 18.24 -1.74 41.78
N TRP A 99 17.95 -0.44 41.73
CA TRP A 99 18.92 0.64 41.63
C TRP A 99 19.10 1.33 42.98
N THR A 100 20.34 1.37 43.46
CA THR A 100 20.76 2.15 44.63
C THR A 100 20.52 3.65 44.42
N SER A 101 20.31 4.41 45.51
CA SER A 101 20.11 5.87 45.43
C SER A 101 21.23 6.60 44.68
N ASP A 102 22.48 6.17 44.84
CA ASP A 102 23.64 6.77 44.18
C ASP A 102 23.61 6.55 42.65
N ALA A 103 23.33 5.31 42.20
CA ALA A 103 23.15 5.00 40.78
C ALA A 103 21.99 5.79 40.14
N MET A 104 20.90 6.01 40.88
CA MET A 104 19.81 6.89 40.42
C MET A 104 20.26 8.36 40.33
N GLN A 105 21.08 8.85 41.27
CA GLN A 105 21.66 10.19 41.19
C GLN A 105 22.57 10.34 39.96
N ASP A 106 23.38 9.34 39.63
CA ASP A 106 24.19 9.33 38.41
C ASP A 106 23.32 9.33 37.14
N ILE A 107 22.22 8.55 37.12
CA ILE A 107 21.24 8.57 36.02
C ILE A 107 20.61 9.95 35.87
N PHE A 108 20.20 10.60 36.98
CA PHE A 108 19.66 11.97 36.94
C PHE A 108 20.71 13.02 36.54
N ALA A 109 21.95 12.89 37.00
CA ALA A 109 23.05 13.79 36.64
C ALA A 109 23.32 13.73 35.13
N ASN A 110 23.39 12.52 34.56
CA ASN A 110 23.44 12.31 33.12
C ASN A 110 22.19 12.88 32.43
N ALA A 111 20.97 12.56 32.89
CA ALA A 111 19.74 13.07 32.29
C ALA A 111 19.73 14.60 32.16
N ARG A 112 20.22 15.30 33.20
CA ARG A 112 20.29 16.77 33.31
C ARG A 112 21.40 17.44 32.49
N THR A 113 22.36 16.72 31.89
CA THR A 113 23.37 17.34 30.99
C THR A 113 22.77 17.67 29.61
N LEU A 114 21.93 18.70 29.58
CA LEU A 114 21.28 19.26 28.39
C LEU A 114 22.24 20.12 27.57
N THR A 115 23.35 19.56 27.06
CA THR A 115 24.09 20.11 25.89
C THR A 115 25.23 19.19 25.45
N PRO A 116 25.39 18.93 24.13
CA PRO A 116 26.73 18.81 23.55
C PRO A 116 27.40 20.18 23.65
N THR A 117 28.64 20.25 24.13
CA THR A 117 29.39 21.51 24.13
C THR A 117 29.58 22.04 22.70
N ASN A 118 29.16 23.29 22.45
CA ASN A 118 29.42 23.99 21.19
C ASN A 118 30.92 23.97 20.86
N GLY A 119 31.34 23.18 19.86
CA GLY A 119 32.75 23.00 19.55
C GLY A 119 33.02 22.29 18.22
N ASP A 120 32.52 21.06 18.05
CA ASP A 120 33.04 20.17 17.01
C ASP A 120 32.00 19.75 15.94
N SER A 121 32.34 20.00 14.69
CA SER A 121 31.57 19.60 13.50
C SER A 121 31.86 18.14 13.08
N TYR A 122 31.33 17.18 13.82
CA TYR A 122 31.47 15.76 13.49
C TYR A 122 30.57 15.36 12.30
N SER A 123 31.20 14.87 11.23
CA SER A 123 30.59 14.67 9.91
C SER A 123 29.91 13.30 9.74
N VAL A 124 28.86 13.29 8.91
CA VAL A 124 28.08 12.10 8.56
C VAL A 124 28.89 11.16 7.66
N LEU A 125 29.27 9.99 8.17
CA LEU A 125 29.67 8.82 7.39
C LEU A 125 29.17 7.53 8.07
N GLY A 126 27.98 7.08 7.67
CA GLY A 126 27.44 5.79 8.11
C GLY A 126 28.28 4.62 7.56
N SER A 127 28.28 3.47 8.26
CA SER A 127 28.92 2.27 7.73
C SER A 127 28.22 0.97 8.08
N ARG A 128 28.31 0.02 7.14
CA ARG A 128 27.86 -1.38 7.25
C ARG A 128 28.46 -2.15 8.45
N ALA A 129 29.43 -1.56 9.17
CA ALA A 129 30.03 -2.13 10.36
C ALA A 129 29.06 -2.26 11.55
N ALA A 130 28.00 -1.44 11.63
CA ALA A 130 26.94 -1.61 12.63
C ALA A 130 26.16 -2.92 12.40
N GLN A 131 25.75 -3.18 11.15
CA GLN A 131 25.07 -4.42 10.75
C GLN A 131 25.95 -5.67 10.97
N ALA A 132 27.27 -5.55 10.77
CA ALA A 132 28.22 -6.65 10.99
C ALA A 132 28.30 -7.16 12.44
N ARG A 133 27.79 -6.42 13.44
CA ARG A 133 27.80 -6.84 14.85
C ARG A 133 26.61 -7.70 15.27
N LYS A 134 25.58 -7.88 14.43
CA LYS A 134 24.34 -8.62 14.79
C LYS A 134 24.59 -10.11 15.14
N ALA A 135 25.69 -10.71 14.68
CA ALA A 135 25.99 -12.13 14.89
C ALA A 135 26.80 -12.48 16.17
N HIS A 136 27.26 -11.48 16.95
CA HIS A 136 28.15 -11.69 18.11
C HIS A 136 27.61 -11.04 19.41
N ARG A 137 26.33 -10.65 19.44
CA ARG A 137 25.64 -10.02 20.58
C ARG A 137 24.28 -10.67 20.86
N ARG A 138 24.24 -12.00 20.84
CA ARG A 138 23.18 -12.74 21.52
C ARG A 138 23.87 -13.53 22.63
N PRO A 139 23.30 -13.65 23.84
CA PRO A 139 23.91 -14.43 24.89
C PRO A 139 24.13 -15.88 24.46
N PHE A 140 24.83 -16.64 25.30
CA PHE A 140 24.87 -18.10 25.21
C PHE A 140 23.51 -18.69 25.64
N LEU A 141 22.45 -18.33 24.92
CA LEU A 141 21.11 -18.87 25.07
C LEU A 141 21.07 -20.24 24.40
N ALA A 142 20.46 -21.20 25.08
CA ALA A 142 20.31 -22.54 24.58
C ALA A 142 19.49 -22.55 23.28
N ARG A 143 20.00 -23.28 22.29
CA ARG A 143 19.36 -23.48 20.99
C ARG A 143 18.88 -24.91 20.93
N ARG A 144 17.68 -25.12 20.39
CA ARG A 144 17.12 -26.46 20.21
C ARG A 144 18.09 -27.30 19.39
N GLY A 145 18.53 -28.42 19.97
CA GLY A 145 19.47 -29.31 19.29
C GLY A 145 18.77 -30.04 18.15
N ASN A 146 19.14 -29.76 16.90
CA ASN A 146 18.78 -30.65 15.79
C ASN A 146 19.87 -30.77 14.73
N SER A 147 20.10 -32.01 14.29
CA SER A 147 21.25 -32.47 13.50
C SER A 147 21.10 -32.25 11.98
N SER A 148 20.37 -31.22 11.56
CA SER A 148 19.96 -31.01 10.16
C SER A 148 20.01 -29.55 9.67
N ALA A 149 20.72 -28.65 10.37
CA ALA A 149 21.03 -27.35 9.79
C ALA A 149 22.04 -27.49 8.63
N PRO A 150 21.76 -27.02 7.40
CA PRO A 150 22.73 -27.02 6.33
C PRO A 150 23.96 -26.21 6.73
N ARG A 151 25.15 -26.83 6.67
CA ARG A 151 26.42 -26.10 6.86
C ARG A 151 26.67 -25.19 5.66
N LEU A 152 26.00 -24.03 5.63
CA LEU A 152 26.42 -22.89 4.82
C LEU A 152 27.83 -22.49 5.28
N ALA A 153 28.82 -22.88 4.48
CA ALA A 153 30.24 -22.69 4.76
C ALA A 153 30.61 -21.20 4.67
N ARG A 154 30.36 -20.46 5.76
CA ARG A 154 30.88 -19.10 5.95
C ARG A 154 32.41 -19.15 6.02
N GLN A 155 33.08 -18.94 4.89
CA GLN A 155 34.51 -18.65 4.89
C GLN A 155 34.77 -17.34 5.65
N PRO A 156 35.66 -17.32 6.65
CA PRO A 156 35.99 -16.10 7.38
C PRO A 156 36.95 -15.23 6.55
N THR A 157 36.42 -14.21 5.88
CA THR A 157 37.25 -13.18 5.26
C THR A 157 37.90 -12.32 6.35
N ARG A 158 39.19 -12.58 6.63
CA ARG A 158 40.00 -11.74 7.53
C ARG A 158 40.13 -10.31 6.95
N PRO A 159 39.74 -9.25 7.69
CA PRO A 159 40.10 -7.89 7.32
C PRO A 159 41.60 -7.68 7.58
N THR A 160 42.35 -7.32 6.54
CA THR A 160 43.76 -6.94 6.66
C THR A 160 43.90 -5.44 6.87
N GLY A 161 44.39 -5.02 8.05
CA GLY A 161 44.82 -3.63 8.29
C GLY A 161 44.52 -3.14 9.71
N PRO A 162 45.49 -2.60 10.45
CA PRO A 162 45.24 -1.96 11.73
C PRO A 162 44.74 -0.52 11.51
N SER A 163 43.56 -0.20 12.01
CA SER A 163 43.10 1.19 12.15
C SER A 163 42.47 1.41 13.52
N LYS A 164 42.79 2.54 14.15
CA LYS A 164 42.45 2.82 15.55
C LYS A 164 40.96 3.08 15.73
N TYR A 165 40.46 2.64 16.89
CA TYR A 165 39.12 2.94 17.38
C TYR A 165 38.96 4.45 17.64
N VAL A 166 37.81 4.99 17.29
CA VAL A 166 37.22 6.18 17.93
C VAL A 166 35.76 5.86 18.23
N SER A 167 35.35 6.06 19.48
CA SER A 167 33.95 6.03 19.90
C SER A 167 33.30 7.36 19.54
N GLY A 168 32.23 7.34 18.74
CA GLY A 168 31.45 8.52 18.40
C GLY A 168 30.06 8.41 19.00
N ALA A 169 29.74 9.29 19.97
CA ALA A 169 28.42 9.37 20.58
C ALA A 169 27.39 10.00 19.62
N THR A 170 26.12 9.72 19.87
CA THR A 170 24.99 10.08 19.02
C THR A 170 24.81 11.61 18.92
N ILE A 171 24.94 12.16 17.71
CA ILE A 171 24.57 13.56 17.44
C ILE A 171 23.05 13.60 17.28
N ARG A 172 22.32 13.87 18.38
CA ARG A 172 20.90 14.23 18.30
C ARG A 172 20.77 15.49 17.45
N ARG A 173 20.23 15.35 16.25
CA ARG A 173 19.97 16.46 15.33
C ARG A 173 18.46 16.55 15.10
N LEU A 174 17.90 17.74 15.30
CA LEU A 174 16.46 18.03 15.21
C LEU A 174 15.61 17.57 16.42
N THR A 175 16.05 17.90 17.64
CA THR A 175 15.07 18.21 18.68
C THR A 175 14.33 19.49 18.28
N SER A 176 13.07 19.69 18.69
CA SER A 176 12.52 21.04 18.60
C SER A 176 13.23 21.94 19.61
N ASP A 177 13.72 23.10 19.18
CA ASP A 177 14.25 24.16 20.03
C ASP A 177 13.13 24.97 20.72
N LYS A 178 11.87 24.64 20.43
CA LYS A 178 10.67 25.42 20.79
C LYS A 178 9.61 24.60 21.51
N TRP A 179 9.46 23.32 21.19
CA TRP A 179 8.33 22.49 21.63
C TRP A 179 8.73 21.31 22.50
N ALA A 180 7.85 20.96 23.44
CA ALA A 180 7.91 19.78 24.28
C ALA A 180 6.53 19.11 24.35
N VAL A 181 6.49 17.87 24.83
CA VAL A 181 5.27 17.11 25.11
C VAL A 181 5.03 17.07 26.61
N ARG A 182 3.88 17.60 27.05
CA ARG A 182 3.39 17.53 28.43
C ARG A 182 2.42 16.36 28.57
N LYS A 183 2.69 15.40 29.46
CA LYS A 183 1.79 14.31 29.87
C LYS A 183 1.32 14.57 31.31
N GLN A 184 0.01 14.71 31.51
CA GLN A 184 -0.58 15.11 32.79
C GLN A 184 -1.59 14.08 33.30
N ALA A 185 -1.34 13.47 34.46
CA ALA A 185 -2.26 12.55 35.13
C ALA A 185 -3.09 13.30 36.20
N PHE A 186 -4.41 13.18 36.15
CA PHE A 186 -5.31 13.87 37.06
C PHE A 186 -5.43 13.21 38.44
N SER A 187 -5.52 14.03 39.49
CA SER A 187 -5.89 13.54 40.83
C SER A 187 -7.24 12.81 40.78
N GLY A 188 -7.31 11.60 41.34
CA GLY A 188 -8.52 10.76 41.34
C GLY A 188 -8.82 10.02 40.01
N GLY A 189 -7.91 10.03 39.03
CA GLY A 189 -8.02 9.21 37.82
C GLY A 189 -8.01 7.70 38.09
N LYS A 190 -8.46 6.87 37.13
CA LYS A 190 -8.49 5.40 37.29
C LYS A 190 -7.09 4.78 37.38
N GLN A 191 -6.12 5.39 36.70
CA GLN A 191 -4.71 5.22 36.97
C GLN A 191 -4.29 6.18 38.07
N ASP A 192 -3.85 5.66 39.21
CA ASP A 192 -3.11 6.49 40.16
C ASP A 192 -1.78 6.97 39.54
N GLY A 193 -1.25 8.06 40.07
CA GLY A 193 -0.04 8.67 39.54
C GLY A 193 1.21 7.77 39.60
N SER A 194 1.21 6.70 40.39
CA SER A 194 2.38 5.81 40.54
C SER A 194 2.71 5.08 39.25
N ARG A 195 1.70 4.73 38.43
CA ARG A 195 1.93 4.09 37.12
C ARG A 195 2.73 5.01 36.19
N LEU A 196 2.41 6.30 36.16
CA LEU A 196 3.14 7.27 35.35
C LEU A 196 4.58 7.44 35.85
N LEU A 197 4.79 7.51 37.17
CA LEU A 197 6.14 7.59 37.75
C LEU A 197 7.00 6.37 37.38
N LYS A 198 6.45 5.15 37.46
CA LYS A 198 7.12 3.90 37.03
C LYS A 198 7.52 3.91 35.55
N GLN A 199 6.61 4.34 34.68
CA GLN A 199 6.90 4.56 33.26
C GLN A 199 8.08 5.53 33.06
N ILE A 200 8.08 6.68 33.74
CA ILE A 200 9.17 7.67 33.63
C ILE A 200 10.49 7.13 34.19
N GLN A 201 10.46 6.32 35.25
CA GLN A 201 11.64 5.67 35.78
C GLN A 201 12.29 4.74 34.75
N LYS A 202 11.50 3.85 34.12
CA LYS A 202 12.00 2.96 33.05
C LYS A 202 12.55 3.77 31.85
N GLN A 203 11.86 4.85 31.46
CA GLN A 203 12.30 5.74 30.37
C GLN A 203 13.63 6.44 30.66
N LEU A 204 13.86 6.91 31.89
CA LEU A 204 15.12 7.53 32.31
C LEU A 204 16.29 6.53 32.33
N ILE A 205 16.06 5.31 32.85
CA ILE A 205 17.05 4.23 32.84
C ILE A 205 17.42 3.85 31.40
N PHE A 206 16.42 3.73 30.51
CA PHE A 206 16.64 3.42 29.10
C PHE A 206 17.40 4.55 28.37
N SER A 207 17.05 5.82 28.63
CA SER A 207 17.80 6.98 28.09
C SER A 207 19.28 6.94 28.51
N ALA A 208 19.55 6.77 29.82
CA ALA A 208 20.92 6.65 30.31
C ALA A 208 21.66 5.46 29.68
N THR A 209 20.96 4.34 29.44
CA THR A 209 21.50 3.16 28.76
C THR A 209 21.88 3.47 27.31
N CYS A 210 21.01 4.11 26.52
CA CYS A 210 21.31 4.52 25.14
C CYS A 210 22.48 5.51 25.02
N ARG A 211 22.75 6.32 26.05
CA ARG A 211 23.87 7.27 26.07
C ARG A 211 25.20 6.64 26.49
N THR A 212 25.18 5.73 27.46
CA THR A 212 26.39 5.14 28.09
C THR A 212 26.83 3.82 27.47
N SER A 213 25.87 3.05 26.98
CA SER A 213 26.07 1.72 26.42
C SER A 213 26.11 1.81 24.91
N HIS A 214 26.87 0.92 24.26
CA HIS A 214 26.82 0.78 22.80
C HIS A 214 25.57 0.02 22.33
N MET A 215 24.44 0.23 23.03
CA MET A 215 23.10 0.02 22.49
C MET A 215 23.01 0.88 21.23
N ASN A 216 22.44 0.33 20.16
CA ASN A 216 22.75 0.78 18.79
C ASN A 216 22.56 2.30 18.63
N ALA A 217 23.48 3.00 17.95
CA ALA A 217 23.50 4.47 17.80
C ALA A 217 22.34 5.03 16.93
N THR A 218 21.29 4.23 16.77
CA THR A 218 20.08 4.42 15.98
C THR A 218 18.83 4.15 16.84
N ILE A 219 18.97 4.00 18.16
CA ILE A 219 17.87 3.80 19.11
C ILE A 219 17.90 4.94 20.13
N SER A 220 16.73 5.52 20.40
CA SER A 220 16.55 6.60 21.36
C SER A 220 15.21 6.49 22.10
N THR A 221 14.99 7.41 23.03
CA THR A 221 13.74 7.66 23.75
C THR A 221 13.64 9.17 24.00
N PRO A 222 12.44 9.76 24.16
CA PRO A 222 12.33 11.18 24.50
C PRO A 222 12.99 11.47 25.85
N GLU A 223 13.78 12.53 25.92
CA GLU A 223 14.37 12.99 27.19
C GLU A 223 13.31 13.64 28.08
N ILE A 224 13.44 13.47 29.40
CA ILE A 224 12.57 14.15 30.36
C ILE A 224 13.17 15.52 30.69
N TYR A 225 12.43 16.59 30.43
CA TYR A 225 12.81 17.96 30.77
C TYR A 225 12.46 18.30 32.22
N GLY A 226 11.33 17.80 32.72
CA GLY A 226 10.93 17.97 34.11
C GLY A 226 9.78 17.08 34.56
N LEU A 227 9.63 16.99 35.88
CA LEU A 227 8.61 16.21 36.57
C LEU A 227 8.10 17.00 37.78
N LYS A 228 6.79 17.20 37.84
CA LYS A 228 6.09 17.72 39.01
C LYS A 228 5.26 16.63 39.67
N VAL A 229 5.52 16.40 40.94
CA VAL A 229 4.77 15.46 41.79
C VAL A 229 4.11 16.24 42.94
N PRO A 230 2.84 15.95 43.26
CA PRO A 230 2.16 16.51 44.43
C PRO A 230 2.93 16.22 45.73
N ARG A 231 2.90 17.13 46.70
CA ARG A 231 3.41 16.82 48.04
C ARG A 231 2.44 15.86 48.75
N ALA A 232 2.96 15.11 49.72
CA ALA A 232 2.15 14.17 50.49
C ALA A 232 0.96 14.90 51.18
N GLY A 233 -0.25 14.60 50.74
CA GLY A 233 -1.50 15.23 51.21
C GLY A 233 -2.07 16.35 50.32
N GLU A 234 -1.41 16.70 49.22
CA GLU A 234 -1.95 17.64 48.21
C GLU A 234 -2.66 16.89 47.07
N GLU A 235 -3.94 17.18 46.85
CA GLU A 235 -4.64 16.76 45.62
C GLU A 235 -4.21 17.65 44.45
N SER A 236 -3.15 17.26 43.74
CA SER A 236 -2.76 17.89 42.48
C SER A 236 -2.34 16.85 41.43
N ASN A 237 -2.17 17.31 40.20
CA ASN A 237 -1.89 16.45 39.05
C ASN A 237 -0.39 16.15 38.96
N ILE A 238 -0.01 14.92 38.58
CA ILE A 238 1.37 14.64 38.16
C ILE A 238 1.54 15.17 36.75
N ILE A 239 2.61 15.94 36.51
CA ILE A 239 2.94 16.52 35.21
C ILE A 239 4.35 16.08 34.83
N VAL A 240 4.51 15.56 33.63
CA VAL A 240 5.80 15.22 33.02
C VAL A 240 5.94 16.03 31.75
N ASP A 241 7.06 16.74 31.62
CA ASP A 241 7.46 17.37 30.36
C ASP A 241 8.62 16.61 29.76
N MET A 242 8.48 16.25 28.49
CA MET A 242 9.48 15.50 27.73
C MET A 242 9.70 16.10 26.34
N GLU A 243 10.84 15.78 25.76
CA GLU A 243 11.25 16.18 24.43
C GLU A 243 10.19 15.90 23.35
N TYR A 244 9.95 16.88 22.49
CA TYR A 244 9.13 16.69 21.29
C TYR A 244 9.99 16.10 20.15
N ILE A 245 9.64 14.89 19.71
CA ILE A 245 10.32 14.15 18.64
C ILE A 245 9.57 14.34 17.32
N PRO A 246 10.12 15.05 16.31
CA PRO A 246 9.45 15.36 15.04
C PRO A 246 9.56 14.22 14.01
N PHE A 247 9.43 12.97 14.45
CA PHE A 247 9.60 11.77 13.61
C PHE A 247 8.24 11.23 13.12
N HIS A 248 8.26 10.31 12.16
CA HIS A 248 7.05 9.66 11.65
C HIS A 248 6.62 8.47 12.52
N ASP A 249 5.33 8.15 12.54
CA ASP A 249 4.86 6.89 13.11
C ASP A 249 5.16 5.70 12.19
N VAL A 250 5.07 4.48 12.75
CA VAL A 250 5.33 3.23 12.00
C VAL A 250 4.33 3.03 10.86
N ALA A 251 3.10 3.55 10.96
CA ALA A 251 2.11 3.41 9.90
C ALA A 251 2.55 4.13 8.63
N PHE A 252 3.03 5.37 8.75
CA PHE A 252 3.64 6.09 7.62
C PHE A 252 4.84 5.32 7.02
N ILE A 253 5.70 4.73 7.85
CA ILE A 253 6.86 3.95 7.37
C ILE A 253 6.41 2.72 6.57
N MET A 254 5.47 1.95 7.09
CA MET A 254 4.93 0.77 6.40
C MET A 254 4.23 1.15 5.09
N LEU A 255 3.44 2.22 5.09
CA LEU A 255 2.59 2.57 3.95
C LEU A 255 3.31 3.33 2.83
N GLU A 256 4.39 4.05 3.14
CA GLU A 256 5.06 4.93 2.16
C GLU A 256 6.54 4.59 1.89
N GLN A 257 7.27 3.98 2.84
CA GLN A 257 8.72 3.75 2.69
C GLN A 257 9.05 2.41 2.02
N ASP A 258 10.26 2.31 1.47
CA ASP A 258 10.72 1.12 0.73
C ASP A 258 10.93 -0.12 1.62
N LYS A 259 11.17 -1.29 0.99
CA LYS A 259 11.42 -2.54 1.74
C LYS A 259 12.65 -2.43 2.65
N ALA A 260 13.70 -1.74 2.25
CA ALA A 260 14.96 -1.66 2.99
C ALA A 260 14.91 -0.69 4.19
N VAL A 261 13.97 0.25 4.22
CA VAL A 261 13.61 1.05 5.39
C VAL A 261 12.75 0.20 6.34
N ASN A 262 11.72 -0.48 5.83
CA ASN A 262 10.86 -1.37 6.63
C ASN A 262 11.65 -2.53 7.26
N GLU A 263 12.54 -3.17 6.51
CA GLU A 263 13.46 -4.19 7.01
C GLU A 263 14.39 -3.63 8.09
N TRP A 264 14.89 -2.41 7.94
CA TRP A 264 15.70 -1.79 8.99
C TRP A 264 14.88 -1.47 10.24
N LEU A 265 13.64 -0.99 10.12
CA LEU A 265 12.76 -0.70 11.25
C LEU A 265 12.55 -1.94 12.12
N ILE A 266 12.11 -3.06 11.53
CA ILE A 266 11.90 -4.28 12.31
C ILE A 266 13.21 -4.84 12.88
N ASN A 267 14.34 -4.71 12.15
CA ASN A 267 15.65 -5.06 12.68
C ASN A 267 16.09 -4.16 13.85
N ALA A 268 15.70 -2.88 13.86
CA ALA A 268 15.99 -1.95 14.95
C ALA A 268 15.16 -2.29 16.19
N ALA A 269 13.86 -2.57 16.03
CA ALA A 269 12.99 -3.05 17.10
C ALA A 269 13.48 -4.39 17.69
N ILE A 270 13.84 -5.36 16.85
CA ILE A 270 14.49 -6.62 17.26
C ILE A 270 15.79 -6.32 18.04
N SER A 271 16.56 -5.29 17.66
CA SER A 271 17.81 -4.95 18.36
C SER A 271 17.64 -4.32 19.75
N VAL A 272 16.44 -3.79 20.07
CA VAL A 272 16.06 -3.46 21.45
C VAL A 272 15.96 -4.75 22.27
N VAL A 273 15.24 -5.75 21.75
CA VAL A 273 15.06 -7.07 22.41
C VAL A 273 16.38 -7.84 22.51
N ASP A 274 17.20 -7.89 21.45
CA ASP A 274 18.54 -8.53 21.47
C ASP A 274 19.45 -7.91 22.56
N TYR A 275 19.34 -6.60 22.80
CA TYR A 275 20.12 -5.91 23.84
C TYR A 275 19.67 -6.33 25.24
N GLU A 276 18.37 -6.32 25.53
CA GLU A 276 17.86 -6.73 26.85
C GLU A 276 18.06 -8.24 27.10
N LEU A 277 17.91 -9.08 26.06
CA LEU A 277 18.32 -10.49 26.11
C LEU A 277 19.78 -10.63 26.55
N THR A 278 20.69 -9.84 26.00
CA THR A 278 22.13 -9.84 26.34
C THR A 278 22.42 -9.55 27.82
N ASN A 279 21.55 -8.80 28.50
CA ASN A 279 21.67 -8.46 29.92
C ASN A 279 20.77 -9.30 30.85
N SER A 280 19.96 -10.20 30.28
CA SER A 280 19.05 -11.05 31.04
C SER A 280 19.74 -12.23 31.74
N SER A 281 19.14 -12.70 32.83
CA SER A 281 19.51 -13.94 33.51
C SER A 281 18.63 -15.10 33.03
N SER A 282 19.21 -16.28 32.82
CA SER A 282 18.44 -17.48 32.47
C SER A 282 17.88 -18.12 33.74
N VAL A 283 16.56 -18.26 33.82
CA VAL A 283 15.83 -18.74 35.00
C VAL A 283 14.87 -19.88 34.62
N PRO A 284 14.76 -20.97 35.40
CA PRO A 284 13.76 -22.02 35.19
C PRO A 284 12.33 -21.47 35.28
N LEU A 285 11.46 -21.85 34.34
CA LEU A 285 10.09 -21.35 34.22
C LEU A 285 9.27 -21.54 35.50
N LYS A 286 9.45 -22.65 36.21
CA LYS A 286 8.81 -22.93 37.52
C LYS A 286 8.98 -21.83 38.58
N GLU A 287 10.06 -21.04 38.51
CA GLU A 287 10.32 -19.96 39.47
C GLU A 287 9.43 -18.73 39.23
N VAL A 288 8.98 -18.51 37.98
CA VAL A 288 8.10 -17.38 37.62
C VAL A 288 6.63 -17.77 37.44
N MET A 289 6.32 -19.07 37.26
CA MET A 289 4.93 -19.57 37.14
C MET A 289 3.97 -19.04 38.22
N PRO A 290 4.34 -18.88 39.51
CA PRO A 290 3.45 -18.30 40.51
C PRO A 290 2.92 -16.89 40.17
N GLU A 291 3.72 -16.05 39.51
CA GLU A 291 3.28 -14.72 39.06
C GLU A 291 2.38 -14.80 37.82
N PHE A 292 2.57 -15.79 36.95
CA PHE A 292 1.62 -16.10 35.86
C PHE A 292 0.24 -16.52 36.40
N HIS A 293 0.19 -17.48 37.33
CA HIS A 293 -1.03 -17.93 37.99
C HIS A 293 -1.76 -16.76 38.68
N LYS A 294 -1.05 -15.98 39.50
CA LYS A 294 -1.56 -14.76 40.16
C LYS A 294 -2.08 -13.73 39.16
N LYS A 295 -1.41 -13.56 38.00
CA LYS A 295 -1.87 -12.63 36.97
C LYS A 295 -3.10 -13.15 36.23
N ALA A 296 -3.18 -14.45 35.92
CA ALA A 296 -4.35 -15.09 35.34
C ALA A 296 -5.59 -14.92 36.22
N ASP A 297 -5.44 -15.14 37.52
CA ASP A 297 -6.47 -14.89 38.53
C ASP A 297 -6.97 -13.44 38.52
N SER A 298 -6.05 -12.48 38.40
CA SER A 298 -6.36 -11.05 38.23
C SER A 298 -7.11 -10.76 36.92
N ILE A 299 -6.81 -11.46 35.82
CA ILE A 299 -7.51 -11.31 34.53
C ILE A 299 -8.93 -11.88 34.65
N LYS A 300 -9.10 -13.12 35.11
CA LYS A 300 -10.42 -13.75 35.29
C LYS A 300 -11.37 -12.90 36.14
N LYS A 301 -10.90 -12.36 37.26
CA LYS A 301 -11.66 -11.44 38.15
C LYS A 301 -11.95 -10.06 37.54
N ALA A 302 -11.25 -9.68 36.47
CA ALA A 302 -11.46 -8.42 35.76
C ALA A 302 -12.37 -8.60 34.54
N MET A 303 -12.30 -9.74 33.83
CA MET A 303 -13.15 -10.05 32.68
C MET A 303 -14.64 -10.02 33.02
N THR A 304 -15.03 -10.46 34.23
CA THR A 304 -16.43 -10.40 34.72
C THR A 304 -16.97 -8.97 34.90
N LYS A 305 -16.15 -7.94 34.71
CA LYS A 305 -16.55 -6.52 34.72
C LYS A 305 -16.61 -5.91 33.32
N SER A 306 -16.23 -6.67 32.29
CA SER A 306 -16.36 -6.24 30.90
C SER A 306 -17.82 -6.25 30.47
N HIS A 307 -18.20 -5.27 29.66
CA HIS A 307 -19.52 -5.15 29.06
C HIS A 307 -19.55 -5.63 27.61
N LEU A 308 -18.39 -5.97 27.04
CA LEU A 308 -18.24 -6.46 25.66
C LEU A 308 -18.16 -7.98 25.56
N LEU A 309 -17.89 -8.66 26.69
CA LEU A 309 -17.76 -10.12 26.75
C LEU A 309 -19.04 -10.76 27.29
N SER A 310 -19.51 -11.80 26.62
CA SER A 310 -20.56 -12.70 27.09
C SER A 310 -20.06 -13.65 28.18
N GLU A 311 -20.97 -14.23 28.95
CA GLU A 311 -20.64 -15.25 29.97
C GLU A 311 -19.95 -16.47 29.34
N GLU A 312 -20.30 -16.83 28.10
CA GLU A 312 -19.68 -17.92 27.35
C GLU A 312 -18.24 -17.58 26.93
N GLU A 313 -17.99 -16.38 26.39
CA GLU A 313 -16.62 -15.92 26.07
C GLU A 313 -15.73 -15.87 27.32
N ILE A 314 -16.26 -15.39 28.45
CA ILE A 314 -15.54 -15.35 29.74
C ILE A 314 -15.20 -16.75 30.22
N LYS A 315 -16.16 -17.68 30.15
CA LYS A 315 -15.96 -19.09 30.52
C LYS A 315 -14.92 -19.75 29.62
N ASN A 316 -15.11 -19.71 28.31
CA ASN A 316 -14.23 -20.36 27.32
C ASN A 316 -12.80 -19.78 27.39
N THR A 317 -12.66 -18.48 27.64
CA THR A 317 -11.34 -17.86 27.85
C THR A 317 -10.70 -18.31 29.17
N SER A 318 -11.49 -18.44 30.24
CA SER A 318 -10.97 -18.91 31.54
C SER A 318 -10.48 -20.36 31.46
N GLU A 319 -11.20 -21.23 30.75
CA GLU A 319 -10.79 -22.62 30.47
C GLU A 319 -9.52 -22.68 29.61
N GLN A 320 -9.37 -21.80 28.60
CA GLN A 320 -8.13 -21.69 27.82
C GLN A 320 -6.94 -21.23 28.66
N ILE A 321 -7.13 -20.26 29.56
CA ILE A 321 -6.10 -19.81 30.52
C ILE A 321 -5.65 -20.98 31.41
N ASP A 322 -6.59 -21.78 31.93
CA ASP A 322 -6.26 -22.92 32.80
C ASP A 322 -5.52 -24.03 32.04
N ALA A 323 -5.97 -24.37 30.83
CA ALA A 323 -5.28 -25.34 29.97
C ALA A 323 -3.86 -24.90 29.59
N LEU A 324 -3.66 -23.60 29.32
CA LEU A 324 -2.35 -23.01 29.05
C LEU A 324 -1.42 -23.15 30.26
N LEU A 325 -1.86 -22.72 31.44
CA LEU A 325 -1.04 -22.78 32.65
C LEU A 325 -0.69 -24.22 33.02
N GLN A 326 -1.65 -25.15 32.92
CA GLN A 326 -1.43 -26.57 33.17
C GLN A 326 -0.37 -27.17 32.22
N HIS A 327 -0.34 -26.74 30.95
CA HIS A 327 0.68 -27.19 30.00
C HIS A 327 2.09 -26.72 30.42
N TYR A 328 2.26 -25.45 30.80
CA TYR A 328 3.56 -24.90 31.20
C TYR A 328 4.00 -25.30 32.62
N ASP A 329 3.09 -25.58 33.55
CA ASP A 329 3.41 -26.24 34.82
C ASP A 329 4.01 -27.65 34.59
N GLY A 330 3.68 -28.28 33.46
CA GLY A 330 4.29 -29.54 32.99
C GLY A 330 5.69 -29.39 32.38
N LEU A 331 6.20 -28.17 32.19
CA LEU A 331 7.52 -27.85 31.63
C LEU A 331 8.42 -27.09 32.63
N PRO A 332 8.60 -27.59 33.87
CA PRO A 332 9.16 -26.81 34.98
C PRO A 332 10.63 -26.40 34.80
N ASP A 333 11.39 -27.17 34.02
CA ASP A 333 12.82 -26.97 33.77
C ASP A 333 13.12 -26.27 32.42
N LEU A 334 12.09 -25.85 31.66
CA LEU A 334 12.26 -24.96 30.51
C LEU A 334 12.83 -23.62 31.01
N HIS A 335 13.91 -23.13 30.42
CA HIS A 335 14.55 -21.89 30.87
C HIS A 335 14.10 -20.69 30.04
N ILE A 336 13.88 -19.56 30.70
CA ILE A 336 13.50 -18.28 30.09
C ILE A 336 14.49 -17.16 30.46
N PRO A 337 14.66 -16.14 29.62
CA PRO A 337 15.40 -14.92 29.99
C PRO A 337 14.52 -14.03 30.88
N VAL A 338 15.03 -13.67 32.07
CA VAL A 338 14.42 -12.73 33.02
C VAL A 338 15.36 -11.53 33.17
N GLY A 339 14.82 -10.32 33.05
CA GLY A 339 15.61 -9.09 32.96
C GLY A 339 14.76 -7.91 32.49
N THR A 340 15.37 -6.73 32.40
CA THR A 340 14.69 -5.50 31.97
C THR A 340 14.02 -5.65 30.60
N CYS A 341 12.90 -4.97 30.41
CA CYS A 341 12.21 -4.84 29.13
C CYS A 341 11.49 -3.48 29.01
N HIS A 342 11.07 -3.10 27.80
CA HIS A 342 10.22 -1.93 27.58
C HIS A 342 8.80 -2.14 28.17
N GLY A 343 8.27 -3.36 28.06
CA GLY A 343 7.00 -3.83 28.64
C GLY A 343 5.75 -3.55 27.79
N ASP A 344 5.83 -2.57 26.88
CA ASP A 344 4.80 -2.28 25.87
C ASP A 344 5.41 -1.98 24.50
N LEU A 345 6.36 -2.81 24.02
CA LEU A 345 7.05 -2.59 22.74
C LEU A 345 6.14 -2.89 21.52
N THR A 346 5.09 -2.10 21.37
CA THR A 346 4.16 -2.10 20.22
C THR A 346 4.63 -1.13 19.14
N LEU A 347 4.20 -1.32 17.90
CA LEU A 347 4.49 -0.44 16.76
C LEU A 347 3.91 0.97 16.93
N GLN A 348 2.83 1.13 17.72
CA GLN A 348 2.28 2.46 18.06
C GLN A 348 3.18 3.24 19.02
N ASN A 349 3.99 2.55 19.81
CA ASN A 349 4.91 3.13 20.80
C ASN A 349 6.32 3.38 20.19
N MET A 350 6.37 3.57 18.87
CA MET A 350 7.59 3.80 18.08
C MET A 350 7.44 5.01 17.15
N LEU A 351 8.47 5.85 17.12
CA LEU A 351 8.63 6.93 16.13
C LEU A 351 9.94 6.73 15.35
N VAL A 352 9.95 7.11 14.08
CA VAL A 352 10.99 6.74 13.12
C VAL A 352 11.45 7.93 12.29
N ASP A 353 12.76 8.16 12.26
CA ASP A 353 13.42 8.96 11.23
C ASP A 353 13.96 8.01 10.13
N PRO A 354 13.32 7.93 8.94
CA PRO A 354 13.77 7.06 7.87
C PRO A 354 15.05 7.57 7.16
N ILE A 355 15.39 8.85 7.29
CA ILE A 355 16.54 9.49 6.64
C ILE A 355 17.81 9.18 7.44
N ASN A 356 17.79 9.49 8.75
CA ASN A 356 18.92 9.22 9.64
C ASN A 356 18.94 7.76 10.13
N ARG A 357 17.85 7.01 9.89
CA ARG A 357 17.62 5.65 10.41
C ARG A 357 17.73 5.64 11.93
N GLU A 358 16.84 6.37 12.58
CA GLU A 358 16.69 6.41 14.04
C GLU A 358 15.31 5.91 14.46
N LEU A 359 15.27 5.05 15.48
CA LEU A 359 14.08 4.51 16.10
C LEU A 359 13.97 5.03 17.54
N CYS A 360 12.97 5.87 17.80
CA CYS A 360 12.66 6.39 19.12
C CYS A 360 11.50 5.57 19.72
N VAL A 361 11.70 4.97 20.89
CA VAL A 361 10.68 4.20 21.63
C VAL A 361 10.17 4.97 22.84
N PHE A 362 8.90 4.80 23.21
CA PHE A 362 8.27 5.54 24.31
C PHE A 362 7.08 4.76 24.93
N ASP A 363 6.49 5.28 26.01
CA ASP A 363 5.35 4.66 26.72
C ASP A 363 5.65 3.30 27.40
N PHE A 364 6.87 3.16 27.95
CA PHE A 364 7.32 2.07 28.82
C PHE A 364 6.30 1.65 29.89
N LEU A 365 6.15 0.34 30.14
CA LEU A 365 5.26 -0.21 31.17
C LEU A 365 5.93 -1.26 32.06
N ASP A 366 5.41 -1.39 33.28
CA ASP A 366 5.77 -2.45 34.23
C ASP A 366 5.17 -3.80 33.86
N CYS A 367 5.93 -4.87 34.08
CA CYS A 367 5.54 -6.24 33.83
C CYS A 367 5.42 -7.05 35.14
N PHE A 368 4.52 -8.03 35.16
CA PHE A 368 4.39 -8.94 36.31
C PHE A 368 5.53 -9.99 36.34
N VAL A 369 6.13 -10.25 35.17
CA VAL A 369 7.44 -10.87 35.00
C VAL A 369 8.22 -9.94 34.07
N GLU A 370 9.26 -9.27 34.57
CA GLU A 370 10.18 -8.49 33.72
C GLU A 370 11.06 -9.47 32.93
N SER A 371 10.84 -9.50 31.62
CA SER A 371 11.50 -10.40 30.68
C SER A 371 11.49 -9.78 29.28
N PRO A 372 12.58 -9.90 28.50
CA PRO A 372 12.59 -9.54 27.08
C PRO A 372 11.54 -10.29 26.24
N LEU A 373 11.05 -11.45 26.70
CA LEU A 373 9.95 -12.17 26.03
C LEU A 373 8.64 -11.38 26.05
N GLN A 374 8.44 -10.49 27.02
CA GLN A 374 7.27 -9.62 27.05
C GLN A 374 7.30 -8.57 25.93
N ASP A 375 8.48 -8.07 25.56
CA ASP A 375 8.63 -7.18 24.39
C ASP A 375 8.47 -7.94 23.07
N LEU A 376 9.00 -9.16 23.00
CA LEU A 376 8.82 -10.03 21.84
C LEU A 376 7.33 -10.37 21.61
N ALA A 377 6.61 -10.70 22.70
CA ALA A 377 5.16 -10.88 22.67
C ALA A 377 4.39 -9.61 22.29
N LYS A 378 4.91 -8.41 22.62
CA LYS A 378 4.33 -7.12 22.22
C LYS A 378 4.52 -6.80 20.75
N LEU A 379 5.65 -7.18 20.16
CA LEU A 379 5.82 -7.12 18.71
C LEU A 379 4.86 -8.10 18.01
N LEU A 380 4.75 -9.35 18.50
CA LEU A 380 3.85 -10.36 17.95
C LEU A 380 2.36 -9.99 18.10
N GLN A 381 1.97 -9.31 19.18
CA GLN A 381 0.63 -8.72 19.34
C GLN A 381 0.24 -7.89 18.10
N ASP A 382 1.14 -7.04 17.60
CA ASP A 382 0.89 -6.24 16.39
C ASP A 382 1.03 -7.04 15.09
N VAL A 383 2.16 -7.73 14.88
CA VAL A 383 2.50 -8.28 13.56
C VAL A 383 1.84 -9.63 13.25
N ARG A 384 1.57 -10.43 14.29
CA ARG A 384 1.00 -11.78 14.17
C ARG A 384 -0.50 -11.77 14.49
N HIS A 385 -0.88 -11.09 15.56
CA HIS A 385 -2.28 -11.02 16.02
C HIS A 385 -3.04 -9.79 15.50
N GLN A 386 -2.40 -8.99 14.63
CA GLN A 386 -3.03 -7.92 13.85
C GLN A 386 -3.61 -6.78 14.70
N TRP A 387 -3.17 -6.67 15.97
CA TRP A 387 -3.58 -5.59 16.89
C TRP A 387 -3.31 -4.19 16.31
N PHE A 388 -2.27 -4.05 15.49
CA PHE A 388 -1.94 -2.82 14.76
C PHE A 388 -3.16 -2.19 14.08
N PHE A 389 -3.98 -2.99 13.38
CA PHE A 389 -5.18 -2.51 12.70
C PHE A 389 -6.26 -1.99 13.65
N THR A 390 -6.29 -2.44 14.90
CA THR A 390 -7.24 -1.96 15.92
C THR A 390 -6.88 -0.59 16.47
N GLN A 391 -5.62 -0.17 16.35
CA GLN A 391 -5.10 1.09 16.90
C GLN A 391 -4.74 2.13 15.84
N VAL A 392 -4.67 1.75 14.56
CA VAL A 392 -4.31 2.60 13.42
C VAL A 392 -5.39 2.57 12.35
N GLU A 393 -5.80 3.73 11.86
CA GLU A 393 -6.64 3.88 10.68
C GLU A 393 -5.78 3.76 9.41
N ILE A 394 -6.13 2.81 8.54
CA ILE A 394 -5.40 2.57 7.29
C ILE A 394 -6.21 3.15 6.13
N PRO A 395 -5.64 4.03 5.28
CA PRO A 395 -6.35 4.60 4.14
C PRO A 395 -6.85 3.53 3.15
N ASP A 396 -8.03 3.75 2.58
CA ASP A 396 -8.62 2.90 1.54
C ASP A 396 -7.60 2.55 0.44
N GLY A 397 -7.43 1.26 0.18
CA GLY A 397 -6.53 0.75 -0.86
C GLY A 397 -5.05 0.62 -0.45
N LYS A 398 -4.71 0.82 0.83
CA LYS A 398 -3.38 0.57 1.42
C LYS A 398 -3.35 -0.68 2.33
N GLU A 399 -4.48 -1.33 2.56
CA GLU A 399 -4.66 -2.46 3.49
C GLU A 399 -3.81 -3.67 3.09
N ALA A 400 -3.78 -3.99 1.79
CA ALA A 400 -2.97 -5.08 1.24
C ALA A 400 -1.46 -4.89 1.51
N ARG A 401 -0.97 -3.65 1.37
CA ARG A 401 0.40 -3.28 1.70
C ARG A 401 0.67 -3.45 3.21
N ALA A 402 -0.29 -3.04 4.05
CA ALA A 402 -0.16 -3.17 5.51
C ALA A 402 -0.05 -4.64 5.93
N VAL A 403 -0.93 -5.53 5.47
CA VAL A 403 -0.88 -6.97 5.84
C VAL A 403 0.40 -7.65 5.34
N ALA A 404 0.83 -7.39 4.10
CA ALA A 404 2.08 -7.92 3.55
C ALA A 404 3.32 -7.47 4.36
N THR A 405 3.31 -6.22 4.82
CA THR A 405 4.42 -5.66 5.61
C THR A 405 4.45 -6.21 7.04
N LEU A 406 3.28 -6.43 7.67
CA LEU A 406 3.19 -7.11 8.97
C LEU A 406 3.60 -8.59 8.89
N ALA A 407 3.17 -9.31 7.86
CA ALA A 407 3.62 -10.69 7.60
C ALA A 407 5.14 -10.77 7.45
N PHE A 408 5.73 -9.86 6.66
CA PHE A 408 7.18 -9.72 6.55
C PHE A 408 7.88 -9.42 7.90
N PHE A 409 7.29 -8.60 8.76
CA PHE A 409 7.83 -8.35 10.11
C PHE A 409 7.75 -9.59 11.01
N TYR A 410 6.65 -10.34 10.94
CA TYR A 410 6.50 -11.62 11.64
C TYR A 410 7.55 -12.63 11.18
N ASP A 411 7.74 -12.80 9.88
CA ASP A 411 8.75 -13.71 9.31
C ASP A 411 10.18 -13.35 9.77
N LYS A 412 10.49 -12.04 9.86
CA LYS A 412 11.77 -11.57 10.40
C LYS A 412 11.94 -11.89 11.87
N ILE A 413 10.93 -11.64 12.70
CA ILE A 413 10.95 -12.00 14.13
C ILE A 413 11.12 -13.51 14.30
N ARG A 414 10.32 -14.30 13.57
CA ARG A 414 10.34 -15.77 13.63
C ARG A 414 11.71 -16.31 13.22
N SER A 415 12.22 -15.90 12.07
CA SER A 415 13.54 -16.35 11.57
C SER A 415 14.69 -15.97 12.51
N ASP A 416 14.59 -14.85 13.24
CA ASP A 416 15.62 -14.46 14.21
C ASP A 416 15.56 -15.26 15.52
N TYR A 417 14.43 -15.87 15.89
CA TYR A 417 14.20 -16.42 17.22
C TYR A 417 13.66 -17.86 17.34
N GLU A 418 13.07 -18.48 16.32
CA GLU A 418 12.35 -19.76 16.44
C GLU A 418 13.23 -20.96 16.89
N PHE A 419 14.53 -20.88 16.64
CA PHE A 419 15.50 -21.94 16.97
C PHE A 419 16.03 -21.89 18.42
N TYR A 420 15.63 -20.90 19.23
CA TYR A 420 15.96 -20.87 20.65
C TYR A 420 14.98 -21.74 21.47
N GLU A 421 15.46 -22.26 22.59
CA GLU A 421 14.61 -23.06 23.50
C GLU A 421 13.50 -22.21 24.12
N PHE A 422 13.79 -20.96 24.51
CA PHE A 422 12.78 -20.04 25.06
C PHE A 422 11.62 -19.72 24.12
N TRP A 423 11.73 -20.01 22.81
CA TRP A 423 10.62 -19.85 21.87
C TRP A 423 9.42 -20.75 22.22
N GLU A 424 9.64 -21.86 22.93
CA GLU A 424 8.54 -22.67 23.49
C GLU A 424 7.75 -21.89 24.55
N ALA A 425 8.44 -21.15 25.43
CA ALA A 425 7.79 -20.31 26.44
C ALA A 425 7.12 -19.04 25.86
N LEU A 426 7.47 -18.62 24.65
CA LEU A 426 6.97 -17.36 24.08
C LEU A 426 5.45 -17.35 23.92
N ALA A 427 4.83 -18.48 23.59
CA ALA A 427 3.37 -18.58 23.47
C ALA A 427 2.63 -18.35 24.81
N LEU A 428 3.25 -18.64 25.97
CA LEU A 428 2.74 -18.24 27.28
C LEU A 428 2.71 -16.70 27.42
N PHE A 429 3.78 -16.03 27.00
CA PHE A 429 3.86 -14.57 27.03
C PHE A 429 2.89 -13.92 26.02
N GLU A 430 2.79 -14.43 24.79
CA GLU A 430 1.83 -13.95 23.77
C GLU A 430 0.38 -14.05 24.27
N PHE A 431 -0.03 -15.23 24.77
CA PHE A 431 -1.38 -15.45 25.24
C PHE A 431 -1.71 -14.53 26.42
N MET A 432 -0.80 -14.42 27.39
CA MET A 432 -1.00 -13.54 28.55
C MET A 432 -0.94 -12.05 28.17
N CYS A 433 -0.21 -11.68 27.12
CA CYS A 433 -0.20 -10.32 26.58
C CYS A 433 -1.57 -9.94 26.03
N LEU A 434 -2.19 -10.81 25.23
CA LEU A 434 -3.53 -10.64 24.67
C LEU A 434 -4.63 -10.69 25.75
N ALA A 435 -4.62 -11.73 26.60
CA ALA A 435 -5.64 -11.93 27.63
C ALA A 435 -5.68 -10.78 28.67
N ARG A 436 -4.54 -10.10 28.91
CA ARG A 436 -4.47 -8.90 29.75
C ARG A 436 -5.28 -7.72 29.23
N ILE A 437 -5.60 -7.68 27.94
CA ILE A 437 -6.32 -6.55 27.30
C ILE A 437 -7.84 -6.74 27.39
N LEU A 438 -8.33 -7.99 27.41
CA LEU A 438 -9.76 -8.34 27.47
C LEU A 438 -10.62 -7.52 28.45
N PRO A 439 -10.18 -7.21 29.69
CA PRO A 439 -10.99 -6.41 30.62
C PRO A 439 -11.08 -4.90 30.28
N TYR A 440 -10.28 -4.42 29.33
CA TYR A 440 -10.05 -3.00 29.03
C TYR A 440 -10.39 -2.61 27.58
N MET A 441 -10.89 -3.55 26.78
CA MET A 441 -11.30 -3.32 25.39
C MET A 441 -12.43 -2.29 25.31
N THR A 442 -12.47 -1.52 24.22
CA THR A 442 -13.43 -0.42 24.04
C THR A 442 -14.39 -0.62 22.87
N ASN A 443 -14.20 -1.66 22.05
CA ASN A 443 -15.02 -1.94 20.87
C ASN A 443 -14.92 -3.42 20.43
N ASP A 444 -15.87 -3.87 19.59
CA ASP A 444 -15.91 -5.26 19.13
C ASP A 444 -14.75 -5.66 18.20
N ARG A 445 -14.11 -4.72 17.50
CA ARG A 445 -12.94 -5.01 16.64
C ARG A 445 -11.74 -5.45 17.47
N GLU A 446 -11.51 -4.79 18.61
CA GLU A 446 -10.51 -5.21 19.60
C GLU A 446 -10.84 -6.59 20.19
N LYS A 447 -12.12 -6.83 20.51
CA LYS A 447 -12.59 -8.13 21.00
C LYS A 447 -12.34 -9.26 20.00
N HIS A 448 -12.72 -9.07 18.75
CA HIS A 448 -12.54 -10.06 17.70
C HIS A 448 -11.06 -10.38 17.48
N CYS A 449 -10.23 -9.34 17.33
CA CYS A 449 -8.77 -9.46 17.20
C CYS A 449 -8.15 -10.27 18.36
N ILE A 450 -8.49 -9.94 19.61
CA ILE A 450 -7.91 -10.63 20.78
C ILE A 450 -8.41 -12.07 20.88
N LEU A 451 -9.71 -12.33 20.77
CA LEU A 451 -10.25 -13.70 20.91
C LEU A 451 -9.73 -14.63 19.80
N HIS A 452 -9.62 -14.14 18.57
CA HIS A 452 -9.03 -14.89 17.46
C HIS A 452 -7.52 -15.15 17.68
N GLY A 453 -6.77 -14.19 18.23
CA GLY A 453 -5.38 -14.37 18.61
C GLY A 453 -5.18 -15.41 19.72
N LEU A 454 -6.04 -15.43 20.74
CA LEU A 454 -6.03 -16.45 21.80
C LEU A 454 -6.34 -17.84 21.25
N GLN A 455 -7.38 -17.96 20.42
CA GLN A 455 -7.75 -19.21 19.76
C GLN A 455 -6.57 -19.77 18.94
N ARG A 456 -5.93 -18.93 18.12
CA ARG A 456 -4.77 -19.30 17.28
C ARG A 456 -3.63 -19.90 18.11
N ILE A 457 -3.26 -19.25 19.22
CA ILE A 457 -2.22 -19.76 20.12
C ILE A 457 -2.64 -21.10 20.75
N GLY A 458 -3.92 -21.25 21.09
CA GLY A 458 -4.47 -22.52 21.58
C GLY A 458 -4.47 -23.64 20.54
N GLU A 459 -4.60 -23.32 19.26
CA GLU A 459 -4.50 -24.27 18.14
C GLU A 459 -3.04 -24.69 17.88
N ASP A 460 -2.10 -23.75 17.88
CA ASP A 460 -0.66 -24.03 17.79
C ASP A 460 -0.23 -25.04 18.86
N LEU A 461 -0.62 -24.79 20.12
CA LEU A 461 -0.27 -25.65 21.26
C LEU A 461 -0.92 -27.04 21.17
N LYS A 462 -2.11 -27.17 20.59
CA LYS A 462 -2.71 -28.50 20.32
C LYS A 462 -1.94 -29.26 19.24
N SER A 463 -1.46 -28.57 18.21
CA SER A 463 -0.66 -29.20 17.15
C SER A 463 0.65 -29.77 17.69
N LEU A 464 1.31 -29.07 18.63
CA LEU A 464 2.56 -29.50 19.28
C LEU A 464 2.39 -30.70 20.23
N ASN A 465 1.22 -30.86 20.84
CA ASN A 465 0.94 -31.95 21.79
C ASN A 465 0.35 -33.22 21.15
N THR A 466 0.09 -33.21 19.84
CA THR A 466 -0.42 -34.39 19.13
C THR A 466 0.76 -35.29 18.75
N PRO A 467 0.77 -36.60 19.12
CA PRO A 467 1.79 -37.52 18.64
C PRO A 467 1.82 -37.50 17.11
N LEU A 468 3.01 -37.44 16.52
CA LEU A 468 3.19 -37.63 15.08
C LEU A 468 2.72 -39.04 14.70
N VAL A 469 1.44 -39.16 14.36
CA VAL A 469 1.01 -40.16 13.39
C VAL A 469 1.83 -39.87 12.13
N GLU A 470 2.36 -40.91 11.50
CA GLU A 470 2.95 -40.81 10.15
C GLU A 470 1.83 -40.56 9.12
N SER A 471 1.14 -39.43 9.23
CA SER A 471 0.53 -38.77 8.09
C SER A 471 1.67 -38.46 7.13
N SER A 472 1.55 -38.97 5.91
CA SER A 472 2.43 -38.71 4.78
C SER A 472 2.99 -37.29 4.83
N SER A 473 4.30 -37.17 4.75
CA SER A 473 5.00 -35.90 4.72
C SER A 473 4.57 -35.11 3.48
N ASP A 474 3.58 -34.23 3.63
CA ASP A 474 3.43 -33.04 2.80
C ASP A 474 4.50 -32.02 3.20
N SER A 475 5.75 -32.48 3.15
CA SER A 475 6.91 -31.63 3.03
C SER A 475 6.79 -30.94 1.69
N TYR A 476 6.45 -29.65 1.72
CA TYR A 476 6.97 -28.69 0.74
C TYR A 476 8.48 -28.48 0.97
N ASP A 477 9.23 -29.59 1.07
CA ASP A 477 10.57 -29.64 0.52
C ASP A 477 10.35 -29.54 -0.99
N SER A 478 10.38 -28.32 -1.49
CA SER A 478 10.90 -28.12 -2.83
C SER A 478 12.35 -28.61 -2.82
N GLU A 479 12.52 -29.89 -3.15
CA GLU A 479 13.68 -30.39 -3.90
C GLU A 479 14.12 -29.23 -4.81
N PRO A 480 15.38 -28.76 -4.74
CA PRO A 480 15.81 -27.63 -5.54
C PRO A 480 15.59 -28.02 -7.00
N GLU A 481 14.55 -27.44 -7.63
CA GLU A 481 14.14 -27.81 -8.97
C GLU A 481 15.37 -27.75 -9.86
N ASN A 482 15.60 -28.86 -10.56
CA ASN A 482 16.81 -29.09 -11.30
C ASN A 482 17.07 -27.90 -12.22
N PHE A 483 18.09 -27.07 -11.90
CA PHE A 483 18.36 -25.75 -12.51
C PHE A 483 18.70 -25.82 -14.02
N ASP A 484 18.63 -27.02 -14.61
CA ASP A 484 18.76 -27.34 -16.03
C ASP A 484 17.42 -27.35 -16.78
N ALA A 485 16.28 -27.21 -16.10
CA ALA A 485 15.00 -26.92 -16.74
C ALA A 485 14.99 -25.47 -17.24
N ILE A 486 15.53 -25.26 -18.45
CA ILE A 486 15.47 -23.97 -19.18
C ILE A 486 14.02 -23.46 -19.09
N PRO A 487 13.77 -22.27 -18.49
CA PRO A 487 12.43 -21.71 -18.42
C PRO A 487 11.84 -21.70 -19.82
N ASN A 488 10.59 -22.16 -19.97
CA ASN A 488 9.93 -22.12 -21.27
C ASN A 488 9.95 -20.66 -21.75
N ASP A 489 10.72 -20.38 -22.80
CA ASP A 489 11.22 -19.05 -23.20
C ASP A 489 10.09 -18.14 -23.75
N LYS A 490 8.84 -18.52 -23.51
CA LYS A 490 7.61 -17.90 -23.99
C LYS A 490 6.64 -17.59 -22.86
N THR A 491 6.29 -16.32 -22.75
CA THR A 491 5.37 -15.76 -21.76
C THR A 491 3.91 -15.82 -22.24
N THR A 492 2.96 -16.08 -21.34
CA THR A 492 1.52 -15.91 -21.60
C THR A 492 1.10 -14.49 -21.25
N VAL A 493 0.57 -13.73 -22.21
CA VAL A 493 -0.02 -12.41 -21.93
C VAL A 493 -1.46 -12.59 -21.46
N ILE A 494 -1.84 -11.89 -20.38
CA ILE A 494 -3.22 -11.87 -19.86
C ILE A 494 -3.72 -10.42 -19.86
N VAL A 495 -4.87 -10.18 -20.49
CA VAL A 495 -5.54 -8.87 -20.52
C VAL A 495 -6.83 -8.96 -19.69
N PRO A 496 -6.82 -8.54 -18.40
CA PRO A 496 -7.97 -8.63 -17.52
C PRO A 496 -8.97 -7.49 -17.79
N ALA A 497 -9.92 -7.72 -18.70
CA ALA A 497 -10.90 -6.72 -19.13
C ALA A 497 -12.30 -6.89 -18.48
N LEU A 498 -12.40 -7.57 -17.33
CA LEU A 498 -13.64 -7.80 -16.58
C LEU A 498 -14.07 -6.65 -15.66
N GLY A 499 -13.19 -5.67 -15.42
CA GLY A 499 -13.43 -4.57 -14.47
C GLY A 499 -14.57 -3.63 -14.88
N PRO A 500 -15.29 -3.03 -13.90
CA PRO A 500 -16.44 -2.16 -14.18
C PRO A 500 -16.08 -0.93 -15.04
N ASP A 501 -14.84 -0.44 -14.94
CA ASP A 501 -14.36 0.71 -15.69
C ASP A 501 -14.37 0.54 -17.21
N LEU A 502 -14.30 -0.69 -17.71
CA LEU A 502 -14.32 -0.99 -19.14
C LEU A 502 -15.74 -1.19 -19.67
N ALA A 503 -16.69 -1.45 -18.79
CA ALA A 503 -18.12 -1.47 -19.08
C ALA A 503 -18.79 -0.08 -18.94
N GLN A 504 -18.04 0.96 -18.54
CA GLN A 504 -18.54 2.34 -18.56
C GLN A 504 -18.91 2.75 -20.00
N VAL A 505 -20.05 3.42 -20.12
CA VAL A 505 -20.59 3.93 -21.40
C VAL A 505 -20.21 5.41 -21.53
N PHE A 506 -19.62 5.81 -22.65
CA PHE A 506 -19.36 7.23 -22.94
C PHE A 506 -20.62 7.93 -23.50
N PHE A 507 -20.55 9.25 -23.68
CA PHE A 507 -21.68 10.07 -24.17
C PHE A 507 -22.22 9.63 -25.55
N ASP A 508 -21.41 8.94 -26.35
CA ASP A 508 -21.76 8.35 -27.66
C ASP A 508 -22.53 7.02 -27.57
N GLY A 509 -22.82 6.52 -26.35
CA GLY A 509 -23.49 5.25 -26.12
C GLY A 509 -22.61 4.01 -26.32
N GLN A 510 -21.33 4.17 -26.67
CA GLN A 510 -20.39 3.06 -26.77
C GLN A 510 -19.79 2.74 -25.40
N THR A 511 -19.61 1.45 -25.11
CA THR A 511 -18.82 1.02 -23.96
C THR A 511 -17.35 1.24 -24.22
N LYS A 512 -16.63 1.76 -23.22
CA LYS A 512 -15.20 2.10 -23.29
C LYS A 512 -14.34 1.02 -23.92
N LEU A 513 -14.61 -0.25 -23.60
CA LEU A 513 -13.91 -1.40 -24.18
C LEU A 513 -13.99 -1.45 -25.72
N LEU A 514 -15.13 -1.08 -26.29
CA LEU A 514 -15.45 -1.15 -27.72
C LEU A 514 -15.33 0.21 -28.45
N THR A 515 -15.16 1.31 -27.72
CA THR A 515 -14.97 2.65 -28.28
C THR A 515 -13.87 2.66 -29.33
N VAL A 516 -14.15 3.26 -30.48
CA VAL A 516 -13.25 3.24 -31.63
C VAL A 516 -12.25 4.40 -31.55
N ASN A 517 -10.95 4.07 -31.55
CA ASN A 517 -9.86 5.03 -31.68
C ASN A 517 -9.93 5.77 -33.02
N PRO A 518 -9.36 6.99 -33.15
CA PRO A 518 -9.38 7.73 -34.41
C PRO A 518 -8.62 7.06 -35.58
N ASN A 519 -7.87 5.98 -35.33
CA ASN A 519 -7.29 5.10 -36.35
C ASN A 519 -8.28 4.04 -36.90
N GLY A 520 -9.50 3.95 -36.37
CA GLY A 520 -10.54 3.01 -36.77
C GLY A 520 -10.58 1.68 -36.00
N ARG A 521 -9.83 1.52 -34.89
CA ARG A 521 -9.80 0.26 -34.10
C ARG A 521 -10.43 0.43 -32.71
N PRO A 522 -11.16 -0.57 -32.18
CA PRO A 522 -11.64 -0.56 -30.79
C PRO A 522 -10.49 -0.51 -29.77
N LEU A 523 -10.69 0.14 -28.61
CA LEU A 523 -9.67 0.26 -27.55
C LEU A 523 -9.09 -1.10 -27.11
N ILE A 524 -9.94 -2.13 -26.99
CA ILE A 524 -9.54 -3.49 -26.63
C ILE A 524 -8.64 -4.17 -27.67
N VAL A 525 -8.75 -3.78 -28.95
CA VAL A 525 -7.86 -4.27 -30.02
C VAL A 525 -6.53 -3.52 -29.95
N ASP A 526 -6.57 -2.20 -29.76
CA ASP A 526 -5.35 -1.40 -29.71
C ASP A 526 -4.53 -1.56 -28.44
N CYS A 527 -5.10 -2.00 -27.31
CA CYS A 527 -4.34 -2.18 -26.06
C CYS A 527 -3.21 -3.22 -26.15
N VAL A 528 -3.24 -4.11 -27.16
CA VAL A 528 -2.20 -5.10 -27.47
C VAL A 528 -1.48 -4.82 -28.80
N SER A 529 -1.82 -3.73 -29.51
CA SER A 529 -1.36 -3.52 -30.89
C SER A 529 0.14 -3.21 -30.98
N SER A 530 0.67 -2.36 -30.10
CA SER A 530 2.11 -2.02 -30.05
C SER A 530 2.97 -3.01 -29.25
N LEU A 531 2.36 -3.98 -28.55
CA LEU A 531 3.08 -4.95 -27.73
C LEU A 531 3.89 -5.93 -28.60
N GLY A 532 5.17 -6.14 -28.29
CA GLY A 532 6.04 -7.09 -28.98
C GLY A 532 5.73 -8.53 -28.55
N THR A 533 5.51 -9.42 -29.51
CA THR A 533 4.97 -10.77 -29.29
C THR A 533 5.89 -11.91 -29.73
N ASP A 534 7.19 -11.65 -29.91
CA ASP A 534 8.17 -12.64 -30.39
C ASP A 534 8.36 -13.80 -29.41
N LYS A 535 8.47 -13.49 -28.11
CA LYS A 535 8.49 -14.46 -27.00
C LYS A 535 7.13 -14.64 -26.32
N VAL A 536 6.04 -14.45 -27.06
CA VAL A 536 4.68 -14.68 -26.53
C VAL A 536 4.13 -15.99 -27.10
N SER A 537 3.70 -16.90 -26.21
CA SER A 537 3.05 -18.16 -26.58
C SER A 537 1.58 -17.95 -26.91
N ARG A 538 0.86 -17.20 -26.06
CA ARG A 538 -0.56 -16.92 -26.15
C ARG A 538 -0.91 -15.58 -25.50
N ILE A 539 -2.01 -14.98 -25.94
CA ILE A 539 -2.57 -13.72 -25.44
C ILE A 539 -4.03 -14.01 -25.06
N ILE A 540 -4.32 -14.09 -23.77
CA ILE A 540 -5.67 -14.39 -23.26
C ILE A 540 -6.37 -13.08 -22.89
N ILE A 541 -7.47 -12.75 -23.58
CA ILE A 541 -8.27 -11.55 -23.29
C ILE A 541 -9.53 -11.96 -22.51
N ALA A 542 -9.66 -11.50 -21.28
CA ALA A 542 -10.76 -11.84 -20.37
C ALA A 542 -11.86 -10.76 -20.38
N VAL A 543 -13.05 -11.07 -20.91
CA VAL A 543 -14.13 -10.11 -21.18
C VAL A 543 -15.49 -10.55 -20.63
N PRO A 544 -16.37 -9.61 -20.22
CA PRO A 544 -17.70 -9.96 -19.73
C PRO A 544 -18.57 -10.44 -20.88
N LYS A 545 -19.03 -11.69 -20.83
CA LYS A 545 -19.78 -12.34 -21.92
C LYS A 545 -21.09 -11.59 -22.24
N SER A 546 -21.80 -11.13 -21.21
CA SER A 546 -22.99 -10.30 -21.34
C SER A 546 -22.75 -9.00 -22.12
N LEU A 547 -21.62 -8.31 -21.87
CA LEU A 547 -21.23 -7.10 -22.58
C LEU A 547 -20.97 -7.37 -24.06
N ILE A 548 -20.29 -8.48 -24.37
CA ILE A 548 -19.99 -8.89 -25.74
C ILE A 548 -21.28 -9.26 -26.51
N LEU A 549 -22.20 -10.00 -25.88
CA LEU A 549 -23.49 -10.34 -26.48
C LEU A 549 -24.36 -9.09 -26.71
N GLN A 550 -24.30 -8.10 -25.82
CA GLN A 550 -25.07 -6.85 -25.91
C GLN A 550 -24.60 -5.93 -27.05
N HIS A 551 -23.29 -5.86 -27.33
CA HIS A 551 -22.72 -4.87 -28.25
C HIS A 551 -22.09 -5.44 -29.53
N CYS A 552 -21.91 -6.76 -29.61
CA CYS A 552 -21.34 -7.42 -30.80
C CYS A 552 -22.22 -8.58 -31.31
N ASP A 553 -23.41 -8.80 -30.74
CA ASP A 553 -24.35 -9.91 -30.99
C ASP A 553 -23.82 -11.33 -30.69
N SER A 554 -22.53 -11.58 -30.86
CA SER A 554 -21.90 -12.90 -30.69
C SER A 554 -20.39 -12.81 -30.38
N PRO A 555 -19.82 -13.82 -29.69
CA PRO A 555 -18.37 -13.95 -29.52
C PRO A 555 -17.61 -13.87 -30.86
N ALA A 556 -18.06 -14.59 -31.88
CA ALA A 556 -17.39 -14.66 -33.18
C ALA A 556 -17.35 -13.32 -33.93
N ALA A 557 -18.29 -12.41 -33.68
CA ALA A 557 -18.25 -11.05 -34.24
C ALA A 557 -17.25 -10.16 -33.47
N PHE A 558 -17.17 -10.30 -32.15
CA PHE A 558 -16.14 -9.63 -31.35
C PHE A 558 -14.72 -10.10 -31.69
N GLU A 559 -14.50 -11.40 -31.88
CA GLU A 559 -13.18 -11.94 -32.24
C GLU A 559 -12.66 -11.40 -33.58
N LYS A 560 -13.55 -11.12 -34.54
CA LYS A 560 -13.18 -10.54 -35.85
C LYS A 560 -12.62 -9.12 -35.74
N LEU A 561 -12.92 -8.37 -34.67
CA LEU A 561 -12.35 -7.04 -34.45
C LEU A 561 -10.81 -7.10 -34.36
N PHE A 562 -10.25 -8.25 -33.95
CA PHE A 562 -8.82 -8.47 -33.77
C PHE A 562 -8.10 -8.89 -35.05
N ASP A 563 -8.80 -9.16 -36.16
CA ASP A 563 -8.18 -9.53 -37.44
C ASP A 563 -7.28 -8.39 -37.99
N ALA A 564 -7.49 -7.15 -37.53
CA ALA A 564 -6.67 -5.98 -37.82
C ALA A 564 -5.24 -6.00 -37.21
N LEU A 565 -4.92 -6.96 -36.33
CA LEU A 565 -3.62 -7.07 -35.63
C LEU A 565 -2.52 -7.81 -36.40
N GLY A 566 -2.83 -8.32 -37.59
CA GLY A 566 -1.90 -9.11 -38.41
C GLY A 566 -1.84 -10.59 -37.98
N PRO A 567 -1.42 -11.50 -38.88
CA PRO A 567 -1.66 -12.93 -38.73
C PRO A 567 -0.92 -13.58 -37.56
N ASP A 568 0.34 -13.19 -37.28
CA ASP A 568 1.10 -13.74 -36.14
C ASP A 568 0.40 -13.46 -34.81
N LYS A 569 0.13 -12.18 -34.52
CA LYS A 569 -0.53 -11.75 -33.28
C LYS A 569 -1.96 -12.31 -33.18
N ARG A 570 -2.69 -12.34 -34.30
CA ARG A 570 -4.04 -12.93 -34.38
C ARG A 570 -4.08 -14.43 -34.08
N SER A 571 -3.03 -15.18 -34.46
CA SER A 571 -2.90 -16.62 -34.20
C SER A 571 -2.61 -16.96 -32.74
N LYS A 572 -2.10 -15.99 -31.96
CA LYS A 572 -1.79 -16.13 -30.52
C LYS A 572 -2.98 -15.76 -29.61
N LEU A 573 -4.07 -15.22 -30.16
CA LEU A 573 -5.21 -14.73 -29.36
C LEU A 573 -6.16 -15.84 -28.92
N GLU A 574 -6.42 -15.88 -27.62
CA GLU A 574 -7.44 -16.70 -26.96
C GLU A 574 -8.38 -15.78 -26.17
N PHE A 575 -9.66 -16.15 -26.03
CA PHE A 575 -10.65 -15.33 -25.33
C PHE A 575 -11.22 -16.07 -24.11
N PHE A 576 -11.40 -15.36 -23.01
CA PHE A 576 -12.01 -15.86 -21.77
C PHE A 576 -13.28 -15.07 -21.49
N TYR A 577 -14.44 -15.72 -21.69
CA TYR A 577 -15.75 -15.10 -21.58
C TYR A 577 -16.39 -15.43 -20.23
N SER A 578 -16.35 -14.50 -19.28
CA SER A 578 -16.97 -14.69 -17.96
C SER A 578 -18.41 -14.19 -17.94
N GLU A 579 -19.33 -14.98 -17.37
CA GLU A 579 -20.69 -14.53 -17.01
C GLU A 579 -20.71 -13.75 -15.68
N GLN A 580 -19.75 -14.03 -14.79
CA GLN A 580 -19.66 -13.43 -13.46
C GLN A 580 -18.65 -12.28 -13.45
N LYS A 581 -18.98 -11.20 -12.74
CA LYS A 581 -18.00 -10.15 -12.41
C LYS A 581 -17.09 -10.67 -11.29
N THR A 582 -15.78 -10.53 -11.46
CA THR A 582 -14.80 -10.82 -10.41
C THR A 582 -14.80 -9.72 -9.34
N ARG A 583 -14.26 -10.01 -8.14
CA ARG A 583 -14.15 -8.99 -7.09
C ARG A 583 -13.19 -7.86 -7.51
N ASP A 584 -12.08 -8.22 -8.14
CA ASP A 584 -11.06 -7.30 -8.67
C ASP A 584 -10.23 -7.92 -9.81
N VAL A 585 -9.09 -7.29 -10.13
CA VAL A 585 -8.18 -7.70 -11.20
C VAL A 585 -7.36 -8.95 -10.84
N ILE A 586 -7.05 -9.18 -9.56
CA ILE A 586 -6.31 -10.37 -9.12
C ILE A 586 -7.17 -11.61 -9.35
N ASP A 587 -8.43 -11.56 -8.94
CA ASP A 587 -9.40 -12.62 -9.22
C ASP A 587 -9.55 -12.91 -10.73
N THR A 588 -9.48 -11.87 -11.58
CA THR A 588 -9.52 -12.05 -13.05
C THR A 588 -8.31 -12.85 -13.54
N VAL A 589 -7.11 -12.48 -13.10
CA VAL A 589 -5.88 -13.19 -13.49
C VAL A 589 -5.87 -14.60 -12.92
N THR A 590 -6.25 -14.79 -11.65
CA THR A 590 -6.37 -16.11 -11.01
C THR A 590 -7.33 -17.04 -11.75
N ALA A 591 -8.54 -16.58 -12.08
CA ALA A 591 -9.52 -17.38 -12.83
C ALA A 591 -8.99 -17.74 -14.23
N VAL A 592 -8.37 -16.80 -14.94
CA VAL A 592 -7.74 -17.08 -16.25
C VAL A 592 -6.62 -18.12 -16.12
N VAL A 593 -5.74 -17.99 -15.13
CA VAL A 593 -4.62 -18.92 -14.92
C VAL A 593 -5.14 -20.33 -14.65
N GLN A 594 -6.13 -20.47 -13.78
CA GLN A 594 -6.72 -21.76 -13.41
C GLN A 594 -7.54 -22.37 -14.57
N GLU A 595 -8.52 -21.65 -15.12
CA GLU A 595 -9.44 -22.19 -16.14
C GLU A 595 -8.79 -22.37 -17.53
N ARG A 596 -7.67 -21.71 -17.81
CA ARG A 596 -6.89 -21.90 -19.06
C ARG A 596 -5.61 -22.72 -18.87
N ASN A 597 -5.40 -23.31 -17.68
CA ASN A 597 -4.22 -24.11 -17.34
C ASN A 597 -2.91 -23.38 -17.73
N VAL A 598 -2.78 -22.12 -17.31
CA VAL A 598 -1.58 -21.31 -17.58
C VAL A 598 -0.48 -21.67 -16.57
N SER A 599 0.71 -21.93 -17.09
CA SER A 599 1.89 -22.28 -16.30
C SER A 599 3.13 -21.56 -16.85
N GLY A 600 4.17 -21.43 -16.04
CA GLY A 600 5.37 -20.65 -16.38
C GLY A 600 5.12 -19.15 -16.33
N SER A 601 5.85 -18.38 -17.13
CA SER A 601 5.83 -16.90 -17.06
C SER A 601 4.53 -16.31 -17.63
N ILE A 602 4.01 -15.30 -16.92
CA ILE A 602 2.84 -14.52 -17.32
C ILE A 602 3.17 -13.03 -17.40
N PHE A 603 2.49 -12.30 -18.28
CA PHE A 603 2.56 -10.85 -18.38
C PHE A 603 1.15 -10.27 -18.36
N VAL A 604 0.80 -9.58 -17.28
CA VAL A 604 -0.51 -8.93 -17.13
C VAL A 604 -0.47 -7.55 -17.78
N LYS A 605 -1.38 -7.29 -18.72
CA LYS A 605 -1.47 -6.05 -19.50
C LYS A 605 -2.83 -5.40 -19.33
N ASP A 606 -2.85 -4.17 -18.83
CA ASP A 606 -4.09 -3.39 -18.67
C ASP A 606 -4.74 -3.09 -20.03
N ALA A 607 -6.07 -3.21 -20.12
CA ALA A 607 -6.83 -2.95 -21.35
C ALA A 607 -7.06 -1.46 -21.66
N ASN A 608 -6.73 -0.56 -20.71
CA ASN A 608 -7.08 0.86 -20.75
C ASN A 608 -5.94 1.79 -21.23
N ASN A 609 -4.90 1.21 -21.85
CA ASN A 609 -3.77 1.93 -22.42
C ASN A 609 -3.08 1.08 -23.51
N ASN A 610 -2.20 1.68 -24.29
CA ASN A 610 -1.28 1.00 -25.20
C ASN A 610 0.16 1.49 -24.95
N PHE A 611 1.14 0.62 -25.22
CA PHE A 611 2.57 0.97 -25.21
C PHE A 611 3.38 -0.05 -26.03
N ALA A 612 4.53 0.38 -26.54
CA ALA A 612 5.51 -0.49 -27.17
C ALA A 612 6.50 -1.05 -26.13
N HIS A 613 6.57 -2.39 -26.06
CA HIS A 613 7.41 -3.16 -25.14
C HIS A 613 7.59 -4.59 -25.67
N SER A 614 8.80 -5.16 -25.60
CA SER A 614 9.03 -6.59 -25.89
C SER A 614 8.66 -7.41 -24.66
N VAL A 615 7.66 -8.29 -24.77
CA VAL A 615 7.33 -9.18 -23.65
C VAL A 615 8.38 -10.27 -23.54
N ASP A 616 9.03 -10.33 -22.38
CA ASP A 616 10.05 -11.32 -22.01
C ASP A 616 9.56 -12.13 -20.79
N ALA A 617 10.22 -13.23 -20.47
CA ALA A 617 10.01 -13.94 -19.20
C ALA A 617 10.79 -13.23 -18.09
N GLY A 618 10.13 -12.81 -17.00
CA GLY A 618 10.78 -12.07 -15.93
C GLY A 618 9.81 -11.46 -14.92
N ASN A 619 10.33 -11.13 -13.73
CA ASN A 619 9.63 -10.32 -12.74
C ASN A 619 9.94 -8.85 -13.00
N TYR A 620 9.01 -8.10 -13.60
CA TYR A 620 9.25 -6.70 -13.94
C TYR A 620 7.98 -5.86 -14.04
N THR A 621 8.14 -4.54 -13.94
CA THR A 621 7.06 -3.56 -14.17
C THR A 621 7.42 -2.61 -15.31
N ALA A 622 6.48 -2.45 -16.25
CA ALA A 622 6.56 -1.49 -17.35
C ALA A 622 6.35 -0.07 -16.80
N PHE A 623 7.28 0.85 -17.06
CA PHE A 623 7.24 2.20 -16.49
C PHE A 623 7.63 3.32 -17.46
N LEU A 624 7.22 4.54 -17.10
CA LEU A 624 7.65 5.80 -17.71
C LEU A 624 7.80 6.89 -16.65
N SER A 625 8.59 7.93 -16.96
CA SER A 625 8.69 9.10 -16.09
C SER A 625 7.59 10.11 -16.42
N ILE A 626 6.89 10.61 -15.39
CA ILE A 626 5.97 11.75 -15.52
C ILE A 626 6.71 13.07 -15.79
N VAL A 627 7.97 13.17 -15.34
CA VAL A 627 8.83 14.35 -15.53
C VAL A 627 9.43 14.35 -16.93
N LYS A 628 9.49 15.51 -17.59
CA LYS A 628 10.05 15.63 -18.94
C LYS A 628 11.58 15.59 -18.87
N GLU A 629 12.20 14.64 -19.56
CA GLU A 629 13.62 14.74 -19.92
C GLU A 629 13.76 15.89 -20.92
N GLU A 630 14.25 17.06 -20.47
CA GLU A 630 14.62 18.14 -21.40
C GLU A 630 15.80 17.67 -22.24
N ASN A 631 15.63 17.66 -23.57
CA ASN A 631 16.73 17.35 -24.49
C ASN A 631 17.88 18.36 -24.28
N PRO A 632 19.12 17.93 -23.97
CA PRO A 632 20.26 18.83 -23.70
C PRO A 632 20.76 19.66 -24.90
N ILE A 633 19.98 19.80 -25.97
CA ILE A 633 20.34 20.45 -27.22
C ILE A 633 19.52 21.73 -27.40
N ARG A 634 19.88 22.77 -26.63
CA ARG A 634 19.71 24.20 -27.00
C ARG A 634 20.48 25.20 -26.12
N SER A 635 21.58 24.78 -25.48
CA SER A 635 22.58 25.71 -24.94
C SER A 635 23.64 26.04 -25.99
N SER A 636 23.33 26.98 -26.89
CA SER A 636 24.32 27.57 -27.80
C SER A 636 23.94 28.99 -28.21
N ASN A 637 24.56 29.97 -27.56
CA ASN A 637 24.68 31.39 -27.90
C ASN A 637 23.45 32.17 -28.44
N PRO A 638 22.94 33.18 -27.69
CA PRO A 638 21.89 34.10 -28.18
C PRO A 638 22.42 35.19 -29.15
N ARG A 639 23.50 34.93 -29.92
CA ARG A 639 24.12 35.89 -30.84
C ARG A 639 24.84 35.23 -32.03
N SER A 640 24.11 34.78 -33.05
CA SER A 640 24.59 34.78 -34.45
C SER A 640 23.51 34.36 -35.46
N HIS A 641 23.49 35.07 -36.60
CA HIS A 641 22.82 34.72 -37.86
C HIS A 641 21.29 34.85 -37.96
N HIS A 642 20.90 36.01 -38.50
CA HIS A 642 19.90 36.02 -39.58
C HIS A 642 20.24 34.92 -40.61
N ARG A 643 19.37 33.92 -40.73
CA ARG A 643 19.26 33.08 -41.93
C ARG A 643 17.83 33.12 -42.41
N SER A 644 17.65 33.37 -43.71
CA SER A 644 16.34 33.49 -44.34
C SER A 644 15.54 32.20 -44.20
N TYR A 645 14.30 32.30 -43.74
CA TYR A 645 13.35 31.20 -43.84
C TYR A 645 13.01 30.94 -45.30
N SER A 646 13.52 29.85 -45.85
CA SER A 646 13.01 29.27 -47.08
C SER A 646 11.62 28.69 -46.83
N LYS A 647 10.65 29.00 -47.68
CA LYS A 647 9.33 28.33 -47.71
C LYS A 647 9.57 26.86 -48.08
N GLY A 648 9.59 25.96 -47.10
CA GLY A 648 9.79 24.52 -47.35
C GLY A 648 10.00 23.65 -46.11
N ASP A 649 10.57 24.19 -45.02
CA ASP A 649 10.90 23.38 -43.84
C ASP A 649 9.67 23.06 -42.97
N LEU A 650 8.96 21.99 -43.34
CA LEU A 650 8.01 21.30 -42.48
C LEU A 650 8.75 20.79 -41.23
N ARG A 651 8.52 21.42 -40.08
CA ARG A 651 8.97 20.85 -38.80
C ARG A 651 8.24 19.51 -38.61
N PRO A 652 8.93 18.41 -38.24
CA PRO A 652 8.23 17.21 -37.81
C PRO A 652 7.37 17.57 -36.60
N LEU A 653 6.06 17.34 -36.73
CA LEU A 653 5.09 17.53 -35.65
C LEU A 653 5.51 16.65 -34.47
N GLN A 654 5.95 17.25 -33.36
CA GLN A 654 6.23 16.50 -32.14
C GLN A 654 4.96 15.75 -31.72
N LYS A 655 5.06 14.41 -31.62
CA LYS A 655 4.02 13.53 -31.08
C LYS A 655 3.59 14.12 -29.73
N ARG A 656 2.32 14.52 -29.62
CA ARG A 656 1.79 15.20 -28.43
C ARG A 656 1.98 14.28 -27.22
N ASP A 657 2.52 14.84 -26.15
CA ASP A 657 2.93 14.12 -24.94
C ASP A 657 1.69 13.67 -24.15
N LEU A 658 1.43 12.36 -24.12
CA LEU A 658 0.22 11.74 -23.57
C LEU A 658 0.40 11.17 -22.15
N ARG A 659 1.37 11.71 -21.40
CA ARG A 659 1.52 11.37 -19.98
C ARG A 659 0.34 11.89 -19.15
N PRO A 660 0.03 11.25 -18.01
CA PRO A 660 -1.11 11.62 -17.16
C PRO A 660 -1.09 13.11 -16.78
N ASP A 661 -2.26 13.74 -16.77
CA ASP A 661 -2.41 15.05 -16.14
C ASP A 661 -2.30 14.93 -14.61
N LEU A 662 -2.28 16.05 -13.89
CA LEU A 662 -2.10 16.04 -12.42
C LEU A 662 -3.24 15.33 -11.67
N ILE A 663 -4.45 15.29 -12.23
CA ILE A 663 -5.63 14.66 -11.61
C ILE A 663 -5.57 13.15 -11.81
N ASP A 664 -5.22 12.68 -13.00
CA ASP A 664 -5.02 11.25 -13.26
C ASP A 664 -3.73 10.72 -12.62
N ALA A 665 -2.70 11.56 -12.49
CA ALA A 665 -1.44 11.23 -11.83
C ALA A 665 -1.65 10.73 -10.39
N THR A 666 -2.58 11.31 -9.62
CA THR A 666 -2.89 10.85 -8.25
C THR A 666 -3.54 9.46 -8.20
N LYS A 667 -4.01 8.93 -9.34
CA LYS A 667 -4.66 7.61 -9.47
C LYS A 667 -3.75 6.56 -10.12
N LYS A 668 -2.50 6.91 -10.44
CA LYS A 668 -1.52 5.96 -10.97
C LYS A 668 -0.78 5.24 -9.85
N SER A 669 -0.17 4.11 -10.20
CA SER A 669 0.80 3.43 -9.35
C SER A 669 2.21 3.91 -9.69
N TYR A 670 3.00 4.24 -8.67
CA TYR A 670 4.38 4.69 -8.81
C TYR A 670 5.35 3.63 -8.33
N VAL A 671 6.55 3.66 -8.90
CA VAL A 671 7.63 2.72 -8.62
C VAL A 671 8.92 3.49 -8.38
N SER A 672 9.74 3.07 -7.42
CA SER A 672 11.10 3.57 -7.24
C SER A 672 12.10 2.42 -7.35
N PHE A 673 13.33 2.76 -7.73
CA PHE A 673 14.39 1.80 -8.01
C PHE A 673 15.60 2.06 -7.14
N SER A 674 16.28 0.97 -6.78
CA SER A 674 17.64 0.98 -6.27
C SER A 674 18.65 0.87 -7.44
N TYR A 675 19.83 0.30 -7.19
CA TYR A 675 20.82 0.05 -8.24
C TYR A 675 20.29 -0.97 -9.28
N ASP A 676 20.80 -0.91 -10.52
CA ASP A 676 20.42 -1.81 -11.64
C ASP A 676 18.91 -1.93 -11.95
N ASN A 677 18.13 -0.86 -11.75
CA ASN A 677 16.67 -0.83 -11.95
C ASN A 677 15.90 -1.86 -11.09
N ILE A 678 16.48 -2.40 -10.01
CA ILE A 678 15.77 -3.26 -9.06
C ILE A 678 14.75 -2.42 -8.30
N VAL A 679 13.47 -2.80 -8.36
CA VAL A 679 12.36 -2.15 -7.64
C VAL A 679 12.64 -2.16 -6.13
N SER A 680 12.72 -0.97 -5.53
CA SER A 680 12.86 -0.81 -4.08
C SER A 680 11.52 -0.51 -3.42
N ASN A 681 10.66 0.29 -4.08
CA ASN A 681 9.32 0.60 -3.62
C ASN A 681 8.31 0.60 -4.77
N ILE A 682 7.06 0.26 -4.47
CA ILE A 682 5.93 0.39 -5.39
C ILE A 682 4.68 0.73 -4.57
N SER A 683 3.89 1.73 -4.98
CA SER A 683 2.65 2.12 -4.29
C SER A 683 1.60 2.63 -5.26
N HIS A 684 0.34 2.36 -4.97
CA HIS A 684 -0.79 3.02 -5.62
C HIS A 684 -1.03 4.39 -4.98
N ALA A 685 -1.48 5.37 -5.77
CA ALA A 685 -1.93 6.69 -5.33
C ALA A 685 -0.98 7.48 -4.41
N SER A 686 0.32 7.13 -4.40
CA SER A 686 1.36 7.80 -3.65
C SER A 686 2.63 7.91 -4.50
N PHE A 687 3.23 9.10 -4.51
CA PHE A 687 4.38 9.45 -5.35
C PHE A 687 5.69 8.97 -4.71
N VAL A 688 5.98 7.68 -4.80
CA VAL A 688 7.28 7.12 -4.34
C VAL A 688 8.46 7.50 -5.25
N SER A 689 8.18 7.95 -6.48
CA SER A 689 9.15 8.58 -7.39
C SER A 689 8.44 9.33 -8.54
N SER A 690 9.21 9.86 -9.50
CA SER A 690 8.69 10.39 -10.78
C SER A 690 8.33 9.32 -11.81
N GLN A 691 8.48 8.03 -11.51
CA GLN A 691 8.25 6.91 -12.42
C GLN A 691 6.89 6.25 -12.11
N PHE A 692 5.98 6.22 -13.08
CA PHE A 692 4.67 5.59 -12.96
C PHE A 692 4.62 4.27 -13.75
N CYS A 693 3.84 3.31 -13.25
CA CYS A 693 3.60 2.03 -13.90
C CYS A 693 2.62 2.21 -15.06
N CYS A 694 2.99 1.73 -16.25
CA CYS A 694 2.21 1.87 -17.47
C CYS A 694 1.13 0.80 -17.65
N GLY A 695 0.90 -0.08 -16.67
CA GLY A 695 -0.08 -1.16 -16.77
C GLY A 695 0.43 -2.41 -17.50
N GLY A 696 1.71 -2.76 -17.28
CA GLY A 696 2.33 -3.99 -17.78
C GLY A 696 3.19 -4.61 -16.70
N TYR A 697 2.92 -5.87 -16.34
CA TYR A 697 3.53 -6.52 -15.18
C TYR A 697 3.92 -7.96 -15.53
N GLY A 698 5.23 -8.23 -15.58
CA GLY A 698 5.77 -9.57 -15.80
C GLY A 698 5.95 -10.32 -14.49
N PHE A 699 5.64 -11.62 -14.50
CA PHE A 699 5.92 -12.57 -13.44
C PHE A 699 6.60 -13.81 -14.04
N LEU A 700 7.68 -14.29 -13.41
CA LEU A 700 8.40 -15.50 -13.83
C LEU A 700 7.55 -16.77 -13.71
N SER A 701 6.65 -16.82 -12.72
CA SER A 701 5.78 -17.97 -12.49
C SER A 701 4.35 -17.56 -12.17
N ALA A 702 3.40 -18.20 -12.85
CA ALA A 702 1.99 -18.17 -12.52
C ALA A 702 1.68 -18.78 -11.15
N SER A 703 2.45 -19.79 -10.69
CA SER A 703 2.24 -20.39 -9.35
C SER A 703 2.58 -19.40 -8.25
N ASP A 704 3.64 -18.62 -8.40
CA ASP A 704 4.08 -17.63 -7.42
C ASP A 704 3.05 -16.50 -7.33
N PHE A 705 2.53 -16.04 -8.48
CA PHE A 705 1.43 -15.07 -8.53
C PHE A 705 0.19 -15.59 -7.77
N LEU A 706 -0.24 -16.83 -8.04
CA LEU A 706 -1.38 -17.44 -7.35
C LEU A 706 -1.14 -17.57 -5.84
N ALA A 707 0.05 -18.02 -5.43
CA ALA A 707 0.39 -18.23 -4.04
C ALA A 707 0.46 -16.92 -3.24
N SER A 708 1.05 -15.86 -3.82
CA SER A 708 1.07 -14.52 -3.21
C SER A 708 -0.32 -13.85 -3.23
N ALA A 709 -1.13 -14.08 -4.27
CA ALA A 709 -2.53 -13.63 -4.29
C ALA A 709 -3.35 -14.26 -3.17
N GLU A 710 -3.23 -15.58 -2.96
CA GLU A 710 -3.95 -16.27 -1.88
C GLU A 710 -3.46 -15.81 -0.50
N ARG A 711 -2.15 -15.72 -0.27
CA ARG A 711 -1.59 -15.21 1.00
C ARG A 711 -2.11 -13.82 1.37
N LEU A 712 -2.20 -12.90 0.40
CA LEU A 712 -2.83 -11.59 0.63
C LEU A 712 -4.31 -11.69 1.03
N ARG A 713 -5.09 -12.56 0.37
CA ARG A 713 -6.50 -12.78 0.72
C ARG A 713 -6.65 -13.34 2.13
N THR A 714 -5.89 -14.38 2.48
CA THR A 714 -5.89 -14.97 3.82
C THR A 714 -5.51 -13.96 4.89
N ALA A 715 -4.48 -13.14 4.64
CA ALA A 715 -4.01 -12.13 5.59
C ALA A 715 -5.01 -10.98 5.79
N LEU A 716 -5.68 -10.52 4.73
CA LEU A 716 -6.77 -9.54 4.81
C LEU A 716 -7.99 -10.09 5.56
N GLN A 717 -8.39 -11.34 5.27
CA GLN A 717 -9.50 -12.01 5.96
C GLN A 717 -9.20 -12.18 7.45
N ALA A 718 -7.98 -12.59 7.81
CA ALA A 718 -7.57 -12.72 9.21
C ALA A 718 -7.60 -11.40 9.99
N ALA A 719 -7.39 -10.27 9.29
CA ALA A 719 -7.46 -8.92 9.85
C ALA A 719 -8.88 -8.33 9.94
N ASP A 720 -9.91 -9.09 9.55
CA ASP A 720 -11.31 -8.64 9.43
C ASP A 720 -11.46 -7.44 8.46
N ILE A 721 -10.75 -7.49 7.33
CA ILE A 721 -10.75 -6.45 6.29
C ILE A 721 -11.54 -6.93 5.07
N GLU A 722 -12.81 -6.54 4.99
CA GLU A 722 -13.66 -6.77 3.81
C GLU A 722 -13.33 -5.80 2.67
N LEU A 723 -12.72 -6.33 1.60
CA LEU A 723 -12.56 -5.62 0.33
C LEU A 723 -13.91 -5.45 -0.38
N SER A 724 -14.55 -4.30 -0.17
CA SER A 724 -15.84 -3.95 -0.75
C SER A 724 -15.80 -3.85 -2.29
N PRO A 725 -16.64 -4.62 -3.02
CA PRO A 725 -16.77 -4.50 -4.47
C PRO A 725 -17.09 -3.07 -4.90
N GLY A 726 -16.18 -2.43 -5.65
CA GLY A 726 -16.35 -1.07 -6.14
C GLY A 726 -15.84 0.07 -5.24
N LYS A 727 -15.15 -0.23 -4.12
CA LYS A 727 -14.43 0.79 -3.32
C LYS A 727 -12.93 0.52 -3.17
N SER A 728 -12.56 -0.69 -2.75
CA SER A 728 -11.16 -1.11 -2.63
C SER A 728 -11.04 -2.58 -3.03
N GLY A 729 -10.37 -2.84 -4.16
CA GLY A 729 -10.01 -4.18 -4.62
C GLY A 729 -8.50 -4.30 -4.76
N LEU A 730 -7.98 -5.53 -4.72
CA LEU A 730 -6.55 -5.76 -4.94
C LEU A 730 -6.15 -5.35 -6.36
N LYS A 731 -4.93 -4.84 -6.48
CA LYS A 731 -4.27 -4.40 -7.70
C LYS A 731 -3.05 -5.28 -7.95
N ILE A 732 -2.61 -5.38 -9.19
CA ILE A 732 -1.43 -6.19 -9.56
C ILE A 732 -0.19 -5.80 -8.72
N ILE A 733 -0.05 -4.51 -8.39
CA ILE A 733 1.08 -4.03 -7.57
C ILE A 733 1.07 -4.54 -6.12
N ASP A 734 -0.08 -4.97 -5.59
CA ASP A 734 -0.19 -5.47 -4.22
C ASP A 734 0.44 -6.86 -4.14
N VAL A 735 0.20 -7.70 -5.17
CA VAL A 735 0.89 -8.99 -5.35
C VAL A 735 2.39 -8.79 -5.60
N ILE A 736 2.78 -7.75 -6.35
CA ILE A 736 4.21 -7.41 -6.54
C ILE A 736 4.84 -7.03 -5.19
N TRP A 737 4.18 -6.23 -4.35
CA TRP A 737 4.70 -5.86 -3.03
C TRP A 737 4.83 -7.07 -2.09
N GLU A 738 3.83 -7.96 -2.07
CA GLU A 738 3.87 -9.24 -1.35
C GLU A 738 5.06 -10.11 -1.77
N MET A 739 5.27 -10.28 -3.09
CA MET A 739 6.42 -11.02 -3.62
C MET A 739 7.75 -10.33 -3.28
N ILE A 740 7.81 -9.00 -3.33
CA ILE A 740 8.98 -8.21 -2.90
C ILE A 740 9.27 -8.45 -1.42
N CYS A 741 8.25 -8.45 -0.54
CA CYS A 741 8.37 -8.81 0.87
C CYS A 741 8.97 -10.21 1.06
N GLN A 742 8.47 -11.21 0.32
CA GLN A 742 8.99 -12.58 0.26
C GLN A 742 10.41 -12.72 -0.32
N GLY A 743 10.95 -11.66 -0.94
CA GLY A 743 12.33 -11.61 -1.42
C GLY A 743 12.50 -11.87 -2.92
N HIS A 744 11.41 -11.98 -3.68
CA HIS A 744 11.49 -11.96 -5.14
C HIS A 744 11.98 -10.58 -5.61
N LEU A 745 12.94 -10.58 -6.54
CA LEU A 745 13.38 -9.34 -7.19
C LEU A 745 12.43 -9.00 -8.34
N PHE A 746 12.09 -7.71 -8.46
CA PHE A 746 11.40 -7.13 -9.60
C PHE A 746 12.28 -6.04 -10.23
N PHE A 747 12.21 -5.89 -11.56
CA PHE A 747 12.98 -4.90 -12.30
C PHE A 747 12.08 -3.87 -12.99
N GLY A 748 12.61 -2.68 -13.27
CA GLY A 748 11.96 -1.69 -14.13
C GLY A 748 12.24 -1.94 -15.62
N ALA A 749 11.19 -2.02 -16.44
CA ALA A 749 11.28 -1.97 -17.90
C ALA A 749 10.74 -0.63 -18.44
N LYS A 750 11.62 0.25 -18.96
CA LYS A 750 11.20 1.52 -19.56
C LYS A 750 10.53 1.25 -20.90
N VAL A 751 9.27 1.67 -21.07
CA VAL A 751 8.51 1.48 -22.32
C VAL A 751 8.56 2.71 -23.22
N SER A 752 8.03 2.59 -24.44
CA SER A 752 7.84 3.72 -25.36
C SER A 752 6.42 3.74 -25.91
N GLU A 753 6.07 4.80 -26.63
CA GLU A 753 4.76 4.94 -27.30
C GLU A 753 3.53 4.75 -26.40
N TYR A 754 3.59 5.22 -25.16
CA TYR A 754 2.47 5.15 -24.22
C TYR A 754 1.32 6.09 -24.62
N ASP A 755 0.16 5.50 -24.84
CA ASP A 755 -1.12 6.18 -25.08
C ASP A 755 -2.11 5.76 -23.95
N ASP A 756 -2.70 6.73 -23.25
CA ASP A 756 -3.58 6.52 -22.09
C ASP A 756 -5.04 6.85 -22.44
N TRP A 757 -5.95 5.91 -22.16
CA TRP A 757 -7.41 6.11 -22.23
C TRP A 757 -8.11 5.59 -20.95
N GLY A 758 -7.37 5.63 -19.83
CA GLY A 758 -7.83 5.21 -18.51
C GLY A 758 -8.96 6.07 -17.93
N SER A 759 -8.99 7.37 -18.24
CA SER A 759 -10.01 8.32 -17.79
C SER A 759 -10.69 9.03 -18.97
N LEU A 760 -11.78 9.76 -18.70
CA LEU A 760 -12.40 10.65 -19.68
C LEU A 760 -11.47 11.83 -20.07
N ALA A 761 -10.63 12.30 -19.15
CA ALA A 761 -9.65 13.37 -19.42
C ALA A 761 -8.55 12.86 -20.36
N ALA A 762 -7.96 11.70 -20.05
CA ALA A 762 -6.99 11.01 -20.89
C ALA A 762 -7.57 10.69 -22.29
N TRP A 763 -8.79 10.15 -22.36
CA TRP A 763 -9.49 9.90 -23.62
C TRP A 763 -9.70 11.18 -24.45
N THR A 764 -10.09 12.29 -23.81
CA THR A 764 -10.29 13.57 -24.48
C THR A 764 -8.96 14.16 -24.97
N ALA A 765 -7.90 14.07 -24.17
CA ALA A 765 -6.55 14.47 -24.56
C ALA A 765 -6.01 13.64 -25.74
N TYR A 766 -6.24 12.32 -25.72
CA TYR A 766 -5.90 11.39 -26.79
C TYR A 766 -6.62 11.71 -28.10
N LYS A 767 -7.97 11.89 -28.06
CA LYS A 767 -8.74 12.36 -29.23
C LYS A 767 -8.19 13.69 -29.75
N GLY A 768 -7.85 14.62 -28.86
CA GLY A 768 -7.21 15.90 -29.19
C GLY A 768 -5.77 15.82 -29.75
N THR A 769 -5.19 14.63 -29.94
CA THR A 769 -3.94 14.45 -30.69
C THR A 769 -4.17 14.27 -32.20
N TYR A 770 -5.39 13.96 -32.61
CA TYR A 770 -5.77 13.80 -34.01
C TYR A 770 -6.35 15.12 -34.52
N THR A 771 -5.73 15.70 -35.55
CA THR A 771 -6.21 16.94 -36.16
C THR A 771 -7.20 16.61 -37.26
N THR A 772 -8.47 16.99 -37.02
CA THR A 772 -9.50 16.98 -38.06
C THR A 772 -9.21 18.08 -39.07
N HIS A 773 -8.84 17.70 -40.30
CA HIS A 773 -8.66 18.64 -41.40
C HIS A 773 -9.92 18.70 -42.25
N TRP A 774 -10.51 19.89 -42.33
CA TRP A 774 -11.62 20.20 -43.22
C TRP A 774 -11.08 20.47 -44.62
N VAL A 775 -11.51 19.69 -45.60
CA VAL A 775 -11.12 19.85 -47.01
C VAL A 775 -12.36 20.21 -47.84
N ASP A 776 -12.35 21.43 -48.39
CA ASP A 776 -13.34 21.88 -49.37
C ASP A 776 -13.34 20.93 -50.57
N MET A 777 -14.49 20.33 -50.89
CA MET A 777 -14.62 19.45 -52.05
C MET A 777 -14.26 20.17 -53.37
N ALA A 778 -14.57 21.47 -53.49
CA ALA A 778 -14.16 22.25 -54.66
C ALA A 778 -12.64 22.51 -54.69
N HIS A 779 -11.94 22.46 -53.56
CA HIS A 779 -10.47 22.46 -53.51
C HIS A 779 -9.91 21.11 -53.96
N LEU A 780 -10.46 19.99 -53.47
CA LEU A 780 -10.05 18.65 -53.88
C LEU A 780 -10.24 18.42 -55.38
N GLU A 781 -11.38 18.81 -55.95
CA GLU A 781 -11.63 18.74 -57.40
C GLU A 781 -10.60 19.55 -58.21
N ARG A 782 -10.22 20.75 -57.74
CA ARG A 782 -9.18 21.59 -58.36
C ARG A 782 -7.77 21.00 -58.24
N VAL A 783 -7.50 20.16 -57.23
CA VAL A 783 -6.23 19.42 -57.12
C VAL A 783 -6.23 18.21 -58.07
N LEU A 784 -7.33 17.47 -58.14
CA LEU A 784 -7.49 16.30 -59.01
C LEU A 784 -7.51 16.64 -60.52
N GLN A 785 -7.84 17.88 -60.88
CA GLN A 785 -7.79 18.38 -62.26
C GLN A 785 -6.39 18.86 -62.71
N ARG A 786 -5.36 18.79 -61.85
CA ARG A 786 -3.98 19.20 -62.23
C ARG A 786 -3.30 18.15 -63.14
N PRO A 787 -2.36 18.57 -64.01
CA PRO A 787 -1.63 17.63 -64.88
C PRO A 787 -0.82 16.57 -64.12
N ASP A 788 -0.34 16.94 -62.94
CA ASP A 788 0.23 16.03 -61.94
C ASP A 788 -0.46 16.29 -60.59
N PRO A 789 -1.45 15.46 -60.21
CA PRO A 789 -2.12 15.59 -58.92
C PRO A 789 -1.33 14.96 -57.77
N SER A 790 -0.24 14.22 -58.05
CA SER A 790 0.48 13.44 -57.03
C SER A 790 1.01 14.32 -55.90
N ALA A 791 1.74 15.39 -56.21
CA ALA A 791 2.29 16.31 -55.21
C ALA A 791 1.20 17.01 -54.35
N GLY A 792 0.00 17.23 -54.90
CA GLY A 792 -1.12 17.82 -54.15
C GLY A 792 -1.89 16.80 -53.29
N LEU A 793 -1.93 15.54 -53.72
CA LEU A 793 -2.45 14.43 -52.92
C LEU A 793 -1.47 14.01 -51.81
N GLN A 794 -0.16 14.05 -52.08
CA GLN A 794 0.89 13.67 -51.13
C GLN A 794 0.84 14.55 -49.86
N ASP A 795 0.67 15.87 -50.01
CA ASP A 795 0.54 16.84 -48.90
C ASP A 795 -0.72 16.60 -48.02
N ILE A 796 -1.75 15.97 -48.61
CA ILE A 796 -2.98 15.52 -47.95
C ILE A 796 -2.78 14.15 -47.27
N LEU A 797 -1.99 13.25 -47.89
CA LEU A 797 -1.79 11.85 -47.51
C LEU A 797 -0.66 11.61 -46.48
N ASP A 798 0.37 12.45 -46.44
CA ASP A 798 1.63 12.24 -45.69
C ASP A 798 1.52 12.34 -44.15
N ASN A 799 0.33 12.19 -43.58
CA ASN A 799 0.14 12.24 -42.13
C ASN A 799 -0.95 11.25 -41.64
N PRO A 800 -0.57 10.03 -41.19
CA PRO A 800 -1.50 8.97 -40.82
C PRO A 800 -2.28 9.21 -39.51
N ARG A 801 -2.18 10.41 -38.91
CA ARG A 801 -2.94 10.84 -37.72
C ARG A 801 -4.00 11.91 -38.04
N ARG A 802 -4.41 12.06 -39.31
CA ARG A 802 -5.43 13.02 -39.74
C ARG A 802 -6.74 12.32 -40.11
N SER A 803 -7.82 12.73 -39.45
CA SER A 803 -9.18 12.53 -39.95
C SER A 803 -9.49 13.65 -40.95
N ILE A 804 -9.91 13.30 -42.16
CA ILE A 804 -10.31 14.30 -43.17
C ILE A 804 -11.82 14.34 -43.25
N ILE A 805 -12.40 15.52 -43.04
CA ILE A 805 -13.82 15.77 -43.30
C ILE A 805 -13.93 16.57 -44.58
N PHE A 806 -14.63 16.00 -45.56
CA PHE A 806 -14.94 16.67 -46.80
C PHE A 806 -16.24 17.44 -46.65
N TYR A 807 -16.26 18.70 -47.08
CA TYR A 807 -17.46 19.53 -47.01
C TYR A 807 -17.74 20.23 -48.33
N THR A 808 -19.03 20.44 -48.62
CA THR A 808 -19.48 21.19 -49.80
C THR A 808 -19.85 22.63 -49.42
N SER A 809 -19.92 23.52 -50.40
CA SER A 809 -20.39 24.90 -50.22
C SER A 809 -21.87 25.03 -49.81
N LYS A 810 -22.58 23.90 -49.64
CA LYS A 810 -23.96 23.84 -49.14
C LYS A 810 -24.06 23.38 -47.66
N GLY A 811 -22.93 23.09 -47.00
CA GLY A 811 -22.91 22.68 -45.60
C GLY A 811 -23.06 21.16 -45.37
N GLU A 812 -23.10 20.35 -46.42
CA GLU A 812 -23.09 18.89 -46.30
C GLU A 812 -21.66 18.42 -45.99
N ALA A 813 -21.50 17.69 -44.88
CA ALA A 813 -20.22 17.16 -44.40
C ALA A 813 -20.19 15.62 -44.50
N HIS A 814 -19.05 15.08 -44.95
CA HIS A 814 -18.84 13.66 -45.16
C HIS A 814 -17.53 13.20 -44.52
N VAL A 815 -17.60 12.12 -43.75
CA VAL A 815 -16.47 11.52 -43.02
C VAL A 815 -16.06 10.22 -43.71
N GLY A 816 -14.76 10.05 -43.97
CA GLY A 816 -14.23 8.80 -44.54
C GLY A 816 -12.74 8.62 -44.24
N GLN A 817 -12.30 7.37 -44.08
CA GLN A 817 -10.87 7.09 -43.94
C GLN A 817 -10.16 7.25 -45.29
N VAL A 818 -9.09 8.05 -45.29
CA VAL A 818 -8.40 8.53 -46.49
C VAL A 818 -7.90 7.39 -47.40
N ARG A 819 -7.49 6.26 -46.81
CA ARG A 819 -6.80 5.18 -47.52
C ARG A 819 -7.71 4.36 -48.43
N GLU A 820 -8.88 3.91 -47.96
CA GLU A 820 -9.83 3.16 -48.80
C GLU A 820 -10.38 4.01 -49.96
N THR A 821 -10.61 5.30 -49.72
CA THR A 821 -11.12 6.21 -50.75
C THR A 821 -10.09 6.43 -51.86
N VAL A 822 -8.80 6.56 -51.53
CA VAL A 822 -7.74 6.80 -52.51
C VAL A 822 -7.31 5.51 -53.24
N GLU A 823 -7.21 4.38 -52.54
CA GLU A 823 -6.88 3.08 -53.17
C GLU A 823 -7.96 2.64 -54.19
N ARG A 824 -9.25 2.97 -53.97
CA ARG A 824 -10.33 2.75 -54.97
C ARG A 824 -10.31 3.72 -56.16
N VAL A 825 -9.68 4.88 -56.04
CA VAL A 825 -9.57 5.91 -57.10
C VAL A 825 -8.30 5.73 -57.94
N GLY A 826 -7.31 4.99 -57.43
CA GLY A 826 -6.03 4.68 -58.08
C GLY A 826 -6.12 3.84 -59.35
N GLY A 827 -6.59 4.43 -60.45
CA GLY A 827 -6.51 3.83 -61.79
C GLY A 827 -7.40 4.50 -62.82
N GLY A 828 -6.85 5.46 -63.58
CA GLY A 828 -7.44 6.01 -64.81
C GLY A 828 -8.73 6.82 -64.62
N ALA A 829 -8.62 8.14 -64.50
CA ALA A 829 -9.79 9.02 -64.34
C ALA A 829 -10.60 9.15 -65.64
N THR A 830 -11.90 8.77 -65.58
CA THR A 830 -12.91 9.18 -66.56
C THR A 830 -14.23 9.53 -65.85
N GLY A 831 -14.98 10.49 -66.41
CA GLY A 831 -16.04 11.22 -65.71
C GLY A 831 -17.22 10.41 -65.14
N LYS A 832 -17.39 9.13 -65.51
CA LYS A 832 -18.41 8.26 -64.92
C LYS A 832 -18.14 7.89 -63.46
N ARG A 833 -16.89 7.96 -62.97
CA ARG A 833 -16.56 7.62 -61.57
C ARG A 833 -16.90 8.72 -60.55
N LEU A 834 -17.01 9.99 -60.95
CA LEU A 834 -17.45 11.07 -60.06
C LEU A 834 -18.92 10.88 -59.62
N GLN A 835 -19.79 10.41 -60.51
CA GLN A 835 -21.17 10.00 -60.15
C GLN A 835 -21.17 8.78 -59.20
N MET A 836 -20.20 7.87 -59.33
CA MET A 836 -20.10 6.71 -58.44
C MET A 836 -19.68 7.14 -57.01
N LEU A 837 -18.73 8.07 -56.89
CA LEU A 837 -18.37 8.73 -55.62
C LEU A 837 -19.61 9.35 -54.94
N HIS A 838 -20.44 10.07 -55.71
CA HIS A 838 -21.67 10.68 -55.20
C HIS A 838 -22.73 9.66 -54.74
N SER A 839 -22.70 8.42 -55.25
CA SER A 839 -23.62 7.34 -54.87
C SER A 839 -23.17 6.55 -53.63
N ILE A 840 -21.86 6.44 -53.39
CA ILE A 840 -21.28 5.67 -52.27
C ILE A 840 -21.45 6.39 -50.93
N VAL A 841 -21.49 7.72 -50.94
CA VAL A 841 -21.50 8.59 -49.75
C VAL A 841 -22.89 8.73 -49.10
N SER A 842 -23.96 8.23 -49.76
CA SER A 842 -25.33 8.72 -49.53
C SER A 842 -26.33 7.88 -48.68
N PRO A 843 -26.00 6.74 -48.01
CA PRO A 843 -27.00 6.07 -47.15
C PRO A 843 -26.63 5.71 -45.70
N HIS A 844 -25.46 6.06 -45.14
CA HIS A 844 -25.07 5.65 -43.76
C HIS A 844 -24.64 6.81 -42.84
N LEU A 845 -25.49 7.86 -42.77
CA LEU A 845 -25.36 8.95 -41.79
C LEU A 845 -26.72 9.29 -41.15
N MET A 846 -27.18 8.43 -40.23
CA MET A 846 -28.08 8.86 -39.15
C MET A 846 -27.32 8.70 -37.84
N GLY A 847 -26.85 9.82 -37.27
CA GLY A 847 -26.06 9.84 -36.03
C GLY A 847 -25.13 11.05 -35.87
N VAL A 848 -24.69 11.71 -36.96
CA VAL A 848 -23.68 12.79 -36.89
C VAL A 848 -24.30 14.20 -36.71
N GLU A 849 -25.63 14.34 -36.78
CA GLU A 849 -26.29 15.63 -36.52
C GLU A 849 -26.28 16.06 -35.03
N SER A 850 -26.08 15.14 -34.08
CA SER A 850 -25.94 15.50 -32.66
C SER A 850 -24.62 16.19 -32.37
N ASP A 851 -23.52 15.62 -32.88
CA ASP A 851 -22.15 16.01 -32.51
C ASP A 851 -21.77 17.43 -32.98
N LEU A 852 -22.46 17.94 -34.00
CA LEU A 852 -22.25 19.30 -34.50
C LEU A 852 -22.87 20.37 -33.59
N ARG A 853 -23.97 20.07 -32.87
CA ARG A 853 -24.61 21.02 -31.95
C ARG A 853 -23.81 21.22 -30.67
N ASP A 854 -23.21 20.16 -30.14
CA ASP A 854 -22.42 20.21 -28.89
C ASP A 854 -21.04 20.89 -29.08
N LEU A 855 -20.62 21.10 -30.33
CA LEU A 855 -19.43 21.89 -30.68
C LEU A 855 -19.71 23.38 -30.90
N GLY A 856 -20.97 23.81 -30.86
CA GLY A 856 -21.34 25.24 -30.94
C GLY A 856 -21.10 25.90 -32.30
N LEU A 857 -21.39 25.18 -33.40
CA LEU A 857 -21.29 25.65 -34.79
C LEU A 857 -22.67 25.82 -35.45
#